data_AF-A0A672PYK9-F1
#
_entry.id   AF-A0A672PYK9-F1
#
_cell.length_a   1.000
_cell.length_b   1.000
_cell.length_c   1.000
_cell.angle_alpha   90.00
_cell.angle_beta   90.00
_cell.angle_gamma   90.00
#
_symmetry.space_group_name_H-M   'P 1'
#
loop_
_entity.id
_entity.type
_entity.pdbx_description
1 polymer ?
#
loop_
_entity_poly.entity_id
_entity_poly.type
_entity_poly.pdbx_seq_one_letter_code
_entity_poly.pdbx_strand_id
1 'polypeptide(L)'
;FTRTIQIIHFFSAWWSYMIYLAMKHHSPHCFLQVSASLEEQAFTEAWGQKAKATFSDSLMESFTNPDLKKIISKINVLGPANLPTAERERFNTVLSQMDSIYSKAKVCPPSEECWSLEPGEKRSQHFVDTPVYLNSCLVLSSLVGNMWSQTWNNIYNLMIPFPDKPNVDVMDTMVAKGYNATHMFRVAEEFFTSLGLLEMPPEFWDKAMLEKPTDGRDVVCHASAWDFYNRKDFRIKQCTTVTMEQLFTVHHEMGHVEYYLQYKEQPVSFRRGANPGFHEAVGDVLSLSVSTPKHLHTIGLLDQLTDDAESDINYLLKMALEKIAFLPFGYLIDQWRWGVFSGRTPPERYNAEWWHLRTKYQGICPPTRRTEEHFDAGAKYHIPGNTPYIRYFVSFILQFQFHQKLCQAAGHTGPLHKCDIYRSREAGAVLEKVLKAGSSKPWTEVLQEALGTDKMDASPLMSYFEPVTTWLQEQNVKTGETLGWPDFNWVPPVPEGYPEDIGKITDEMLAKQFLEQYNSTAEEVWNAYTEASWTYNTDITEANKEIMLQKNLEMANHTKIYGLEARKFDTSDFQDESVKRILTKLSDLERAALSEDDLIEYNNLLASMETLYSVATVCKDQSTCLPLDPDLNKIMAESRDYDELLFAWLGWRNASGRELRSSYKRYVELANLAAKSNGHTDNGAFWRSLYETPTFEEDLEALWKDLEPLYLNVHAYVRRALYKKYGPERINLKGPIPAHLLGNMWAQTWSAIMDLVIPYPDATQVDATPAMIAQGWDPKRMFQESDRFFTSIGLLPMPPEFWNKSMLEKPKDGREVVCHASAWDFYNRKDFRIKQCTVVTMDDLITVHHEMGHVQYFLQYKDQPISFRDGANPGFHEAIGDVLALSVSTPKHLQSIGLLDKVEDNKESTINFLMSMALDKIAFLPFGYLMDQWRWKVFDGRISSSEYNKEWWNLR
;
A
#
# COMPACT_ATOMS: atom_id res chain seq x y z
N PHE A 1 -36.84 -27.65 -4.93
CA PHE A 1 -37.76 -26.67 -4.35
C PHE A 1 -37.04 -25.69 -3.42
N THR A 2 -36.37 -26.13 -2.35
CA THR A 2 -35.62 -25.23 -1.42
C THR A 2 -34.50 -24.43 -2.10
N ARG A 3 -33.73 -25.05 -3.00
CA ARG A 3 -32.67 -24.38 -3.80
C ARG A 3 -33.16 -23.16 -4.57
N THR A 4 -34.37 -23.23 -5.11
CA THR A 4 -34.93 -22.18 -5.96
C THR A 4 -35.35 -20.97 -5.12
N ILE A 5 -35.85 -21.18 -3.91
CA ILE A 5 -36.34 -20.09 -3.04
C ILE A 5 -35.19 -19.21 -2.54
N GLN A 6 -34.08 -19.80 -2.07
CA GLN A 6 -32.92 -19.03 -1.59
C GLN A 6 -32.20 -18.28 -2.72
N ILE A 7 -32.10 -18.89 -3.91
CA ILE A 7 -31.57 -18.21 -5.10
C ILE A 7 -32.47 -17.02 -5.47
N ILE A 8 -33.80 -17.19 -5.49
CA ILE A 8 -34.73 -16.07 -5.76
C ILE A 8 -34.55 -14.94 -4.73
N HIS A 9 -34.41 -15.28 -3.45
CA HIS A 9 -34.22 -14.29 -2.38
C HIS A 9 -32.93 -13.50 -2.57
N PHE A 10 -31.83 -14.20 -2.88
CA PHE A 10 -30.53 -13.60 -3.21
C PHE A 10 -30.63 -12.60 -4.36
N PHE A 11 -31.15 -13.00 -5.53
CA PHE A 11 -31.26 -12.11 -6.68
C PHE A 11 -32.23 -10.95 -6.45
N SER A 12 -33.28 -11.15 -5.65
CA SER A 12 -34.21 -10.07 -5.28
C SER A 12 -33.57 -9.04 -4.34
N ALA A 13 -32.74 -9.48 -3.39
CA ALA A 13 -32.00 -8.60 -2.49
C ALA A 13 -30.95 -7.78 -3.25
N TRP A 14 -30.20 -8.43 -4.15
CA TRP A 14 -29.23 -7.75 -5.02
C TRP A 14 -29.89 -6.73 -5.96
N TRP A 15 -31.00 -7.09 -6.60
CA TRP A 15 -31.77 -6.15 -7.41
C TRP A 15 -32.16 -4.92 -6.59
N SER A 16 -32.76 -5.13 -5.41
CA SER A 16 -33.20 -4.05 -4.52
C SER A 16 -32.05 -3.13 -4.12
N TYR A 17 -30.88 -3.68 -3.81
CA TYR A 17 -29.67 -2.92 -3.51
C TYR A 17 -29.19 -2.09 -4.72
N MET A 18 -29.16 -2.69 -5.92
CA MET A 18 -28.68 -2.03 -7.14
C MET A 18 -29.56 -0.87 -7.61
N ILE A 19 -30.87 -0.92 -7.31
CA ILE A 19 -31.84 0.13 -7.66
C ILE A 19 -32.20 1.07 -6.50
N TYR A 20 -31.59 0.88 -5.32
CA TYR A 20 -31.71 1.74 -4.12
C TYR A 20 -30.40 1.74 -3.30
N LEU A 21 -29.44 2.57 -3.69
CA LEU A 21 -28.21 2.80 -2.92
C LEU A 21 -28.44 3.87 -1.84
N ALA A 22 -28.01 3.63 -0.60
CA ALA A 22 -28.04 4.64 0.48
C ALA A 22 -26.69 4.73 1.22
N MET A 23 -26.38 5.90 1.82
CA MET A 23 -25.03 6.29 2.30
C MET A 23 -24.52 5.62 3.58
N LYS A 24 -25.38 5.06 4.45
CA LYS A 24 -24.92 4.52 5.73
C LYS A 24 -24.66 3.01 5.65
N HIS A 25 -23.61 2.57 6.36
CA HIS A 25 -23.28 1.17 6.68
C HIS A 25 -24.46 0.35 7.28
N HIS A 26 -25.59 1.00 7.58
CA HIS A 26 -26.84 0.42 8.08
C HIS A 26 -28.03 0.71 7.15
N SER A 27 -27.80 0.93 5.86
CA SER A 27 -28.89 0.94 4.88
C SER A 27 -29.57 -0.42 4.92
N PRO A 28 -30.91 -0.48 5.06
CA PRO A 28 -31.66 -1.74 5.05
C PRO A 28 -31.31 -2.61 3.83
N HIS A 29 -31.05 -2.01 2.67
CA HIS A 29 -30.78 -2.74 1.43
C HIS A 29 -29.39 -3.38 1.37
N CYS A 30 -28.36 -2.74 1.93
CA CYS A 30 -27.01 -3.32 2.02
C CYS A 30 -27.01 -4.49 3.01
N PHE A 31 -27.64 -4.31 4.19
CA PHE A 31 -27.81 -5.40 5.15
C PHE A 31 -28.60 -6.58 4.56
N LEU A 32 -29.68 -6.31 3.85
CA LEU A 32 -30.47 -7.33 3.15
C LEU A 32 -29.64 -8.08 2.11
N GLN A 33 -28.82 -7.39 1.33
CA GLN A 33 -27.94 -8.01 0.31
C GLN A 33 -26.88 -8.90 0.96
N VAL A 34 -26.22 -8.44 2.04
CA VAL A 34 -25.22 -9.24 2.78
C VAL A 34 -25.87 -10.45 3.44
N SER A 35 -27.01 -10.27 4.10
CA SER A 35 -27.78 -11.34 4.73
C SER A 35 -28.23 -12.40 3.71
N ALA A 36 -28.76 -11.98 2.56
CA ALA A 36 -29.17 -12.91 1.50
C ALA A 36 -27.97 -13.66 0.89
N SER A 37 -26.80 -13.02 0.82
CA SER A 37 -25.54 -13.66 0.38
C SER A 37 -25.07 -14.71 1.38
N LEU A 38 -25.18 -14.45 2.68
CA LEU A 38 -24.89 -15.44 3.72
C LEU A 38 -25.85 -16.64 3.68
N GLU A 39 -27.15 -16.41 3.45
CA GLU A 39 -28.14 -17.47 3.29
C GLU A 39 -27.84 -18.36 2.06
N GLU A 40 -27.49 -17.75 0.93
CA GLU A 40 -27.09 -18.48 -0.28
C GLU A 40 -25.82 -19.30 -0.04
N GLN A 41 -24.81 -18.71 0.61
CA GLN A 41 -23.56 -19.39 0.92
C GLN A 41 -23.76 -20.55 1.91
N ALA A 42 -24.61 -20.39 2.92
CA ALA A 42 -24.97 -21.46 3.84
C ALA A 42 -25.69 -22.62 3.12
N PHE A 43 -26.57 -22.29 2.16
CA PHE A 43 -27.19 -23.30 1.31
C PHE A 43 -26.16 -24.03 0.43
N THR A 44 -25.27 -23.29 -0.23
CA THR A 44 -24.23 -23.84 -1.10
C THR A 44 -23.24 -24.72 -0.32
N GLU A 45 -22.87 -24.33 0.91
CA GLU A 45 -22.10 -25.16 1.82
C GLU A 45 -22.85 -26.46 2.18
N ALA A 46 -24.09 -26.38 2.66
CA ALA A 46 -24.84 -27.55 3.09
C ALA A 46 -24.98 -28.60 1.98
N TRP A 47 -25.31 -28.15 0.76
CA TRP A 47 -25.47 -29.05 -0.40
C TRP A 47 -24.12 -29.51 -0.96
N GLY A 48 -23.12 -28.64 -1.02
CA GLY A 48 -21.79 -28.97 -1.50
C GLY A 48 -21.10 -30.00 -0.59
N GLN A 49 -21.18 -29.82 0.74
CA GLN A 49 -20.67 -30.79 1.70
C GLN A 49 -21.42 -32.12 1.62
N LYS A 50 -22.76 -32.08 1.50
CA LYS A 50 -23.56 -33.30 1.34
C LYS A 50 -23.19 -34.06 0.07
N ALA A 51 -22.99 -33.35 -1.04
CA ALA A 51 -22.59 -33.92 -2.31
C ALA A 51 -21.19 -34.54 -2.23
N LYS A 52 -20.20 -33.84 -1.65
CA LYS A 52 -18.85 -34.37 -1.39
C LYS A 52 -18.85 -35.62 -0.51
N ALA A 53 -19.67 -35.64 0.54
CA ALA A 53 -19.78 -36.78 1.46
C ALA A 53 -20.49 -37.99 0.84
N THR A 54 -21.40 -37.76 -0.13
CA THR A 54 -22.23 -38.82 -0.73
C THR A 54 -21.63 -39.38 -2.01
N PHE A 55 -21.01 -38.53 -2.83
CA PHE A 55 -20.52 -38.88 -4.16
C PHE A 55 -18.98 -38.83 -4.20
N SER A 56 -18.34 -39.95 -3.84
CA SER A 56 -16.89 -40.11 -4.03
C SER A 56 -16.51 -40.04 -5.51
N ASP A 57 -15.24 -39.73 -5.81
CA ASP A 57 -14.76 -39.68 -7.20
C ASP A 57 -15.00 -41.02 -7.93
N SER A 58 -14.78 -42.15 -7.25
CA SER A 58 -15.07 -43.48 -7.77
C SER A 58 -16.56 -43.72 -8.06
N LEU A 59 -17.47 -43.20 -7.22
CA LEU A 59 -18.91 -43.30 -7.47
C LEU A 59 -19.32 -42.37 -8.61
N MET A 60 -18.74 -41.17 -8.67
CA MET A 60 -18.94 -40.23 -9.75
C MET A 60 -18.54 -40.83 -11.10
N GLU A 61 -17.42 -41.56 -11.18
CA GLU A 61 -17.00 -42.25 -12.41
C GLU A 61 -18.03 -43.28 -12.91
N SER A 62 -18.68 -44.00 -11.99
CA SER A 62 -19.68 -45.03 -12.31
C SER A 62 -20.98 -44.51 -12.95
N PHE A 63 -21.25 -43.21 -12.86
CA PHE A 63 -22.49 -42.64 -13.40
C PHE A 63 -22.48 -42.63 -14.92
N THR A 64 -23.50 -43.23 -15.54
CA THR A 64 -23.62 -43.27 -17.00
C THR A 64 -24.28 -42.01 -17.58
N ASN A 65 -24.99 -41.23 -16.76
CA ASN A 65 -25.64 -39.99 -17.17
C ASN A 65 -24.66 -38.79 -17.07
N PRO A 66 -24.22 -38.20 -18.21
CA PRO A 66 -23.25 -37.10 -18.22
C PRO A 66 -23.81 -35.79 -17.64
N ASP A 67 -25.12 -35.55 -17.77
CA ASP A 67 -25.77 -34.36 -17.22
C ASP A 67 -25.81 -34.42 -15.69
N LEU A 68 -26.12 -35.59 -15.15
CA LEU A 68 -26.09 -35.81 -13.70
C LEU A 68 -24.68 -35.61 -13.13
N LYS A 69 -23.66 -36.15 -13.80
CA LYS A 69 -22.25 -35.92 -13.46
C LYS A 69 -21.94 -34.43 -13.40
N LYS A 70 -22.24 -33.67 -14.46
CA LYS A 70 -22.00 -32.22 -14.52
C LYS A 70 -22.75 -31.45 -13.43
N ILE A 71 -24.01 -31.79 -13.17
CA ILE A 71 -24.81 -31.13 -12.12
C ILE A 71 -24.18 -31.32 -10.75
N ILE A 72 -23.76 -32.55 -10.41
CA ILE A 72 -23.12 -32.85 -9.13
C ILE A 72 -21.76 -32.18 -9.03
N SER A 73 -20.94 -32.24 -10.09
CA SER A 73 -19.66 -31.54 -10.13
C SER A 73 -19.81 -30.03 -9.90
N LYS A 74 -20.86 -29.40 -10.45
CA LYS A 74 -21.16 -27.98 -10.18
C LYS A 74 -21.63 -27.74 -8.73
N ILE A 75 -22.38 -28.65 -8.12
CA ILE A 75 -22.79 -28.55 -6.70
C ILE A 75 -21.59 -28.72 -5.76
N ASN A 76 -20.59 -29.51 -6.14
CA ASN A 76 -19.36 -29.72 -5.36
C ASN A 76 -18.45 -28.48 -5.27
N VAL A 77 -18.69 -27.43 -6.07
CA VAL A 77 -17.91 -26.18 -6.05
C VAL A 77 -18.56 -25.19 -5.10
N LEU A 78 -17.94 -24.98 -3.93
CA LEU A 78 -18.47 -24.12 -2.86
C LEU A 78 -18.12 -22.63 -3.02
N GLY A 79 -17.02 -22.29 -3.72
CA GLY A 79 -16.58 -20.89 -3.85
C GLY A 79 -16.34 -20.22 -2.48
N PRO A 80 -16.85 -18.99 -2.25
CA PRO A 80 -16.77 -18.30 -0.95
C PRO A 80 -17.40 -19.06 0.21
N ALA A 81 -18.31 -20.00 -0.04
CA ALA A 81 -18.89 -20.84 1.01
C ALA A 81 -17.89 -21.83 1.63
N ASN A 82 -16.64 -21.89 1.17
CA ASN A 82 -15.57 -22.59 1.90
C ASN A 82 -15.02 -21.78 3.10
N LEU A 83 -15.23 -20.46 3.13
CA LEU A 83 -14.73 -19.60 4.20
C LEU A 83 -15.49 -19.85 5.51
N PRO A 84 -14.88 -19.62 6.68
CA PRO A 84 -15.62 -19.53 7.95
C PRO A 84 -16.67 -18.42 7.91
N THR A 85 -17.75 -18.54 8.69
CA THR A 85 -18.89 -17.59 8.65
C THR A 85 -18.46 -16.12 8.85
N ALA A 86 -17.57 -15.83 9.78
CA ALA A 86 -17.07 -14.47 10.01
C ALA A 86 -16.31 -13.91 8.79
N GLU A 87 -15.52 -14.75 8.11
CA GLU A 87 -14.81 -14.37 6.89
C GLU A 87 -15.75 -14.26 5.68
N ARG A 88 -16.86 -15.01 5.63
CA ARG A 88 -17.92 -14.82 4.62
C ARG A 88 -18.57 -13.46 4.76
N GLU A 89 -18.92 -13.07 5.98
CA GLU A 89 -19.51 -11.76 6.27
C GLU A 89 -18.54 -10.63 5.88
N ARG A 90 -17.26 -10.77 6.26
CA ARG A 90 -16.20 -9.82 5.86
C ARG A 90 -16.07 -9.75 4.34
N PHE A 91 -15.99 -10.89 3.65
CA PHE A 91 -15.89 -10.95 2.19
C PHE A 91 -17.07 -10.26 1.50
N ASN A 92 -18.30 -10.54 1.93
CA ASN A 92 -19.51 -9.94 1.38
C ASN A 92 -19.56 -8.42 1.66
N THR A 93 -19.11 -7.99 2.83
CA THR A 93 -19.02 -6.57 3.20
C THR A 93 -18.03 -5.83 2.31
N VAL A 94 -16.85 -6.41 2.08
CA VAL A 94 -15.82 -5.82 1.19
C VAL A 94 -16.35 -5.68 -0.23
N LEU A 95 -17.05 -6.68 -0.77
CA LEU A 95 -17.68 -6.59 -2.09
C LEU A 95 -18.70 -5.45 -2.16
N SER A 96 -19.58 -5.32 -1.16
CA SER A 96 -20.56 -4.24 -1.12
C SER A 96 -19.91 -2.86 -0.98
N GLN A 97 -18.83 -2.74 -0.20
CA GLN A 97 -18.08 -1.48 -0.06
C GLN A 97 -17.43 -1.07 -1.38
N MET A 98 -16.73 -1.98 -2.06
CA MET A 98 -16.07 -1.69 -3.33
C MET A 98 -17.08 -1.22 -4.40
N ASP A 99 -18.21 -1.90 -4.50
CA ASP A 99 -19.30 -1.54 -5.41
C ASP A 99 -19.90 -0.16 -5.06
N SER A 100 -20.20 0.10 -3.79
CA SER A 100 -20.73 1.39 -3.35
C SER A 100 -19.73 2.54 -3.56
N ILE A 101 -18.42 2.32 -3.39
CA ILE A 101 -17.40 3.34 -3.63
C ILE A 101 -17.40 3.70 -5.12
N TYR A 102 -17.36 2.70 -5.99
CA TYR A 102 -17.35 2.91 -7.43
C TYR A 102 -18.59 3.67 -7.92
N SER A 103 -19.79 3.25 -7.51
CA SER A 103 -21.05 3.84 -8.00
C SER A 103 -21.37 5.22 -7.44
N LYS A 104 -20.79 5.61 -6.30
CA LYS A 104 -21.04 6.92 -5.67
C LYS A 104 -19.89 7.90 -5.82
N ALA A 105 -18.76 7.49 -6.40
CA ALA A 105 -17.63 8.37 -6.62
C ALA A 105 -18.06 9.59 -7.45
N LYS A 106 -17.62 10.78 -7.01
CA LYS A 106 -17.87 12.05 -7.68
C LYS A 106 -16.56 12.81 -7.84
N VAL A 107 -16.47 13.60 -8.91
CA VAL A 107 -15.36 14.52 -9.16
C VAL A 107 -15.86 15.94 -8.91
N CYS A 108 -15.27 16.65 -7.96
CA CYS A 108 -15.70 17.99 -7.57
C CYS A 108 -14.67 19.03 -8.02
N PRO A 109 -15.01 19.94 -8.94
CA PRO A 109 -14.14 21.08 -9.24
C PRO A 109 -14.08 22.04 -8.03
N PRO A 110 -12.99 22.81 -7.85
CA PRO A 110 -12.84 23.72 -6.70
C PRO A 110 -13.95 24.77 -6.52
N SER A 111 -14.75 25.05 -7.56
CA SER A 111 -15.76 26.11 -7.57
C SER A 111 -17.12 25.69 -8.15
N GLU A 112 -17.39 24.40 -8.38
CA GLU A 112 -18.61 23.95 -9.07
C GLU A 112 -19.25 22.69 -8.44
N GLU A 113 -20.44 22.34 -8.94
CA GLU A 113 -21.19 21.15 -8.54
C GLU A 113 -20.44 19.86 -8.94
N CYS A 114 -20.40 18.89 -8.02
CA CYS A 114 -19.69 17.62 -8.22
C CYS A 114 -20.33 16.77 -9.33
N TRP A 115 -19.50 16.24 -10.22
CA TRP A 115 -19.91 15.40 -11.34
C TRP A 115 -19.87 13.92 -10.98
N SER A 116 -20.89 13.16 -11.38
CA SER A 116 -20.90 11.70 -11.31
C SER A 116 -20.36 11.07 -12.59
N LEU A 117 -19.77 9.87 -12.48
CA LEU A 117 -19.26 9.11 -13.63
C LEU A 117 -20.38 8.79 -14.64
N GLU A 118 -21.59 8.49 -14.16
CA GLU A 118 -22.77 8.18 -14.97
C GLU A 118 -23.77 9.36 -14.89
N PRO A 119 -24.26 9.90 -16.03
CA PRO A 119 -24.91 11.21 -16.05
C PRO A 119 -26.21 11.28 -15.23
N GLY A 120 -26.35 12.37 -14.46
CA GLY A 120 -27.58 13.17 -14.45
C GLY A 120 -27.32 14.37 -15.35
N GLU A 121 -28.25 14.70 -16.23
CA GLU A 121 -28.26 15.80 -17.20
C GLU A 121 -26.98 16.65 -17.38
N LYS A 122 -26.36 16.54 -18.57
CA LYS A 122 -25.43 17.51 -19.19
C LYS A 122 -24.02 17.61 -18.58
N ARG A 123 -23.04 16.83 -19.08
CA ARG A 123 -21.67 17.31 -19.48
C ARG A 123 -20.58 16.23 -19.58
N SER A 124 -20.71 15.05 -18.99
CA SER A 124 -19.54 14.16 -18.78
C SER A 124 -19.03 13.38 -20.01
N GLN A 125 -19.62 13.54 -21.21
CA GLN A 125 -19.23 12.79 -22.41
C GLN A 125 -18.78 13.67 -23.60
N HIS A 126 -18.63 14.98 -23.45
CA HIS A 126 -18.15 15.87 -24.53
C HIS A 126 -16.85 16.56 -24.09
N PHE A 127 -15.74 15.84 -24.13
CA PHE A 127 -14.40 16.39 -23.91
C PHE A 127 -13.54 16.20 -25.17
N VAL A 128 -13.93 16.75 -26.33
CA VAL A 128 -12.99 16.90 -27.45
C VAL A 128 -13.33 18.13 -28.31
N ASP A 129 -13.04 19.34 -27.81
CA ASP A 129 -13.18 20.59 -28.58
C ASP A 129 -11.83 21.17 -29.06
N THR A 130 -10.74 20.37 -29.08
CA THR A 130 -9.44 20.86 -29.57
C THR A 130 -8.81 19.89 -30.58
N PRO A 131 -8.51 20.32 -31.82
CA PRO A 131 -7.82 19.49 -32.80
C PRO A 131 -6.34 19.40 -32.41
N VAL A 132 -5.92 18.26 -31.85
CA VAL A 132 -4.50 17.93 -31.67
C VAL A 132 -4.16 16.84 -32.69
N TYR A 133 -3.25 17.18 -33.61
CA TYR A 133 -2.70 16.23 -34.57
C TYR A 133 -1.97 15.11 -33.80
N LEU A 134 -2.51 13.88 -33.86
CA LEU A 134 -1.90 12.67 -33.30
C LEU A 134 -0.67 12.25 -34.12
N ASN A 135 0.42 13.02 -34.01
CA ASN A 135 1.71 12.71 -34.65
C ASN A 135 2.74 12.07 -33.68
N SER A 136 2.35 11.76 -32.43
CA SER A 136 3.21 11.13 -31.44
C SER A 136 2.79 9.68 -31.19
N CYS A 137 3.76 8.77 -31.24
CA CYS A 137 3.59 7.31 -31.23
C CYS A 137 2.94 6.70 -29.97
N LEU A 138 2.47 7.49 -28.99
CA LEU A 138 1.70 7.00 -27.85
C LEU A 138 0.42 7.84 -27.71
N VAL A 139 -0.74 7.18 -27.64
CA VAL A 139 -2.03 7.87 -27.55
C VAL A 139 -2.37 8.16 -26.08
N LEU A 140 -2.72 9.41 -25.79
CA LEU A 140 -3.15 9.82 -24.45
C LEU A 140 -4.47 9.13 -24.08
N SER A 141 -4.49 8.41 -22.95
CA SER A 141 -5.67 7.65 -22.52
C SER A 141 -6.95 8.49 -22.39
N SER A 142 -6.84 9.79 -22.08
CA SER A 142 -7.96 10.73 -21.98
C SER A 142 -8.52 11.22 -23.31
N LEU A 143 -7.78 11.12 -24.43
CA LEU A 143 -8.15 11.75 -25.70
C LEU A 143 -9.01 10.87 -26.61
N VAL A 144 -9.22 9.60 -26.28
CA VAL A 144 -9.93 8.66 -27.17
C VAL A 144 -11.45 8.58 -26.91
N GLY A 145 -12.01 9.57 -26.23
CA GLY A 145 -13.46 9.75 -26.07
C GLY A 145 -14.15 8.75 -25.13
N ASN A 146 -13.40 7.91 -24.42
CA ASN A 146 -13.92 6.97 -23.42
C ASN A 146 -13.02 6.98 -22.18
N MET A 147 -13.61 6.99 -20.98
CA MET A 147 -12.90 7.04 -19.69
C MET A 147 -11.78 5.99 -19.55
N TRP A 148 -12.01 4.79 -20.09
CA TRP A 148 -11.05 3.69 -20.02
C TRP A 148 -10.33 3.44 -21.34
N SER A 149 -10.54 4.27 -22.36
CA SER A 149 -9.97 4.04 -23.69
C SER A 149 -10.34 2.68 -24.29
N GLN A 150 -11.46 2.08 -23.85
CA GLN A 150 -11.85 0.72 -24.25
C GLN A 150 -12.54 0.68 -25.62
N THR A 151 -13.20 1.77 -26.01
CA THR A 151 -13.81 2.00 -27.32
C THR A 151 -13.49 3.42 -27.74
N TRP A 152 -13.30 3.64 -29.04
CA TRP A 152 -12.88 4.92 -29.62
C TRP A 152 -13.96 5.52 -30.52
N ASN A 153 -15.21 5.06 -30.41
CA ASN A 153 -16.33 5.49 -31.25
C ASN A 153 -16.64 7.00 -31.08
N ASN A 154 -16.43 7.56 -29.89
CA ASN A 154 -16.72 8.97 -29.60
C ASN A 154 -15.79 9.97 -30.29
N ILE A 155 -14.65 9.52 -30.82
CA ILE A 155 -13.75 10.36 -31.63
C ILE A 155 -13.97 10.18 -33.13
N TYR A 156 -14.98 9.43 -33.55
CA TYR A 156 -15.22 9.14 -34.96
C TYR A 156 -15.35 10.41 -35.82
N ASN A 157 -15.97 11.47 -35.31
CA ASN A 157 -16.11 12.74 -36.02
C ASN A 157 -14.77 13.39 -36.41
N LEU A 158 -13.69 13.10 -35.66
CA LEU A 158 -12.33 13.57 -35.97
C LEU A 158 -11.60 12.66 -36.96
N MET A 159 -12.12 11.45 -37.18
CA MET A 159 -11.45 10.37 -37.91
C MET A 159 -12.17 10.02 -39.21
N ILE A 160 -13.22 10.74 -39.60
CA ILE A 160 -14.05 10.42 -40.79
C ILE A 160 -13.18 10.49 -42.06
N PRO A 161 -12.97 9.37 -42.77
CA PRO A 161 -12.14 9.34 -43.97
C PRO A 161 -12.70 10.17 -45.13
N PHE A 162 -14.02 10.09 -45.31
CA PHE A 162 -14.73 10.75 -46.40
C PHE A 162 -15.88 11.60 -45.83
N PRO A 163 -15.61 12.83 -45.35
CA PRO A 163 -16.59 13.67 -44.65
C PRO A 163 -17.73 14.18 -45.52
N ASP A 164 -17.53 14.23 -46.85
CA ASP A 164 -18.57 14.62 -47.81
C ASP A 164 -19.65 13.53 -48.01
N LYS A 165 -19.48 12.36 -47.41
CA LYS A 165 -20.47 11.27 -47.41
C LYS A 165 -21.40 11.37 -46.20
N PRO A 166 -22.66 10.91 -46.31
CA PRO A 166 -23.58 10.88 -45.18
C PRO A 166 -22.99 10.11 -44.00
N ASN A 167 -22.92 10.76 -42.83
CA ASN A 167 -22.54 10.09 -41.59
C ASN A 167 -23.67 9.15 -41.14
N VAL A 168 -23.34 7.90 -40.84
CA VAL A 168 -24.28 6.90 -40.32
C VAL A 168 -24.40 7.07 -38.79
N ASP A 169 -24.73 8.28 -38.34
CA ASP A 169 -25.20 8.54 -36.98
C ASP A 169 -26.66 8.98 -37.04
N VAL A 170 -27.51 8.24 -36.33
CA VAL A 170 -28.96 8.40 -36.37
C VAL A 170 -29.53 9.04 -35.11
N MET A 171 -28.68 9.54 -34.20
CA MET A 171 -29.12 10.18 -32.95
C MET A 171 -30.12 11.32 -33.21
N ASP A 172 -29.78 12.26 -34.10
CA ASP A 172 -30.66 13.40 -34.41
C ASP A 172 -32.00 12.93 -34.99
N THR A 173 -31.98 11.90 -35.84
CA THR A 173 -33.20 11.30 -36.41
C THR A 173 -34.05 10.61 -35.34
N MET A 174 -33.43 9.89 -34.39
CA MET A 174 -34.13 9.27 -33.26
C MET A 174 -34.82 10.32 -32.40
N VAL A 175 -34.11 11.40 -32.06
CA VAL A 175 -34.67 12.53 -31.29
C VAL A 175 -35.80 13.21 -32.07
N ALA A 176 -35.61 13.50 -33.36
CA ALA A 176 -36.62 14.14 -34.22
C ALA A 176 -37.89 13.28 -34.36
N LYS A 177 -37.77 11.95 -34.32
CA LYS A 177 -38.89 11.00 -34.34
C LYS A 177 -39.50 10.74 -32.96
N GLY A 178 -39.00 11.38 -31.90
CA GLY A 178 -39.53 11.25 -30.55
C GLY A 178 -39.23 9.91 -29.88
N TYR A 179 -38.08 9.29 -30.19
CA TYR A 179 -37.63 8.08 -29.51
C TYR A 179 -37.46 8.35 -28.01
N ASN A 180 -37.85 7.37 -27.20
CA ASN A 180 -37.56 7.31 -25.76
C ASN A 180 -37.03 5.91 -25.43
N ALA A 181 -36.64 5.65 -24.18
CA ALA A 181 -36.06 4.36 -23.81
C ALA A 181 -37.01 3.20 -24.14
N THR A 182 -38.28 3.30 -23.75
CA THR A 182 -39.28 2.26 -24.02
C THR A 182 -39.37 1.93 -25.52
N HIS A 183 -39.36 2.95 -26.38
CA HIS A 183 -39.40 2.74 -27.83
C HIS A 183 -38.14 2.01 -28.34
N MET A 184 -36.95 2.35 -27.83
CA MET A 184 -35.70 1.66 -28.19
C MET A 184 -35.76 0.17 -27.80
N PHE A 185 -36.28 -0.16 -26.63
CA PHE A 185 -36.48 -1.56 -26.21
C PHE A 185 -37.53 -2.28 -27.07
N ARG A 186 -38.60 -1.60 -27.50
CA ARG A 186 -39.60 -2.20 -28.41
C ARG A 186 -39.04 -2.47 -29.80
N VAL A 187 -38.19 -1.59 -30.31
CA VAL A 187 -37.46 -1.82 -31.57
C VAL A 187 -36.56 -3.04 -31.45
N ALA A 188 -35.84 -3.20 -30.33
CA ALA A 188 -35.04 -4.39 -30.09
C ALA A 188 -35.89 -5.66 -30.01
N GLU A 189 -37.00 -5.65 -29.27
CA GLU A 189 -37.93 -6.80 -29.16
C GLU A 189 -38.47 -7.21 -30.54
N GLU A 190 -38.81 -6.24 -31.39
CA GLU A 190 -39.27 -6.50 -32.75
C GLU A 190 -38.18 -7.18 -33.60
N PHE A 191 -36.92 -6.79 -33.44
CA PHE A 191 -35.81 -7.46 -34.11
C PHE A 191 -35.75 -8.95 -33.73
N PHE A 192 -35.78 -9.30 -32.44
CA PHE A 192 -35.72 -10.70 -31.98
C PHE A 192 -36.93 -11.51 -32.48
N THR A 193 -38.13 -10.95 -32.35
CA THR A 193 -39.36 -11.63 -32.79
C THR A 193 -39.43 -11.80 -34.32
N SER A 194 -38.80 -10.90 -35.09
CA SER A 194 -38.65 -11.05 -36.55
C SER A 194 -37.87 -12.32 -36.94
N LEU A 195 -36.92 -12.74 -36.10
CA LEU A 195 -36.15 -13.97 -36.26
C LEU A 195 -36.93 -15.22 -35.82
N GLY A 196 -38.12 -15.06 -35.24
CA GLY A 196 -38.90 -16.14 -34.64
C GLY A 196 -38.47 -16.51 -33.23
N LEU A 197 -37.74 -15.62 -32.54
CA LEU A 197 -37.43 -15.76 -31.11
C LEU A 197 -38.60 -15.28 -30.24
N LEU A 198 -38.43 -15.32 -28.93
CA LEU A 198 -39.53 -15.08 -27.98
C LEU A 198 -39.81 -13.58 -27.83
N GLU A 199 -41.04 -13.24 -27.43
CA GLU A 199 -41.40 -11.89 -27.00
C GLU A 199 -40.96 -11.66 -25.54
N MET A 200 -40.69 -10.42 -25.17
CA MET A 200 -40.38 -10.10 -23.77
C MET A 200 -41.65 -10.28 -22.91
N PRO A 201 -41.57 -11.02 -21.78
CA PRO A 201 -42.75 -11.31 -20.97
C PRO A 201 -43.31 -10.04 -20.30
N PRO A 202 -44.60 -10.03 -19.90
CA PRO A 202 -45.20 -8.89 -19.21
C PRO A 202 -44.42 -8.45 -17.97
N GLU A 203 -43.86 -9.39 -17.21
CA GLU A 203 -43.03 -9.12 -16.02
C GLU A 203 -41.76 -8.32 -16.33
N PHE A 204 -41.20 -8.45 -17.54
CA PHE A 204 -40.04 -7.67 -17.96
C PHE A 204 -40.40 -6.19 -18.04
N TRP A 205 -41.50 -5.87 -18.74
CA TRP A 205 -41.95 -4.48 -18.94
C TRP A 205 -42.42 -3.80 -17.65
N ASP A 206 -43.02 -4.56 -16.73
CA ASP A 206 -43.52 -4.04 -15.44
C ASP A 206 -42.39 -3.71 -14.45
N LYS A 207 -41.28 -4.45 -14.49
CA LYS A 207 -40.27 -4.44 -13.41
C LYS A 207 -38.87 -4.02 -13.81
N ALA A 208 -38.55 -3.94 -15.10
CA ALA A 208 -37.25 -3.49 -15.55
C ALA A 208 -37.03 -2.00 -15.25
N MET A 209 -35.77 -1.61 -15.03
CA MET A 209 -35.37 -0.21 -14.90
C MET A 209 -34.73 0.22 -16.22
N LEU A 210 -35.57 0.76 -17.11
CA LEU A 210 -35.16 1.17 -18.47
C LEU A 210 -34.71 2.63 -18.55
N GLU A 211 -34.96 3.42 -17.51
CA GLU A 211 -34.56 4.82 -17.40
C GLU A 211 -34.02 5.10 -16.00
N LYS A 212 -33.18 6.13 -15.88
CA LYS A 212 -32.70 6.58 -14.56
C LYS A 212 -33.88 7.18 -13.78
N PRO A 213 -34.13 6.74 -12.53
CA PRO A 213 -35.16 7.34 -11.70
C PRO A 213 -34.92 8.84 -11.46
N THR A 214 -35.97 9.65 -11.49
CA THR A 214 -35.94 11.10 -11.27
C THR A 214 -36.27 11.51 -9.84
N ASP A 215 -36.50 10.54 -8.96
CA ASP A 215 -36.84 10.70 -7.53
C ASP A 215 -35.61 10.98 -6.65
N GLY A 216 -34.43 11.15 -7.25
CA GLY A 216 -33.19 11.49 -6.56
C GLY A 216 -32.50 10.31 -5.88
N ARG A 217 -32.96 9.06 -6.08
CA ARG A 217 -32.26 7.88 -5.55
C ARG A 217 -30.99 7.56 -6.33
N ASP A 218 -29.96 7.15 -5.60
CA ASP A 218 -28.74 6.62 -6.20
C ASP A 218 -28.99 5.19 -6.71
N VAL A 219 -28.56 4.91 -7.94
CA VAL A 219 -28.65 3.59 -8.59
C VAL A 219 -27.34 3.25 -9.27
N VAL A 220 -27.07 1.97 -9.48
CA VAL A 220 -26.00 1.55 -10.40
C VAL A 220 -26.51 1.70 -11.82
N CYS A 221 -25.97 2.61 -12.64
CA CYS A 221 -26.45 2.83 -14.01
C CYS A 221 -25.82 1.91 -15.06
N HIS A 222 -24.67 1.29 -14.78
CA HIS A 222 -24.02 0.32 -15.68
C HIS A 222 -25.01 -0.75 -16.16
N ALA A 223 -25.17 -0.90 -17.47
CA ALA A 223 -26.16 -1.79 -18.08
C ALA A 223 -25.95 -3.25 -17.62
N SER A 224 -27.06 -3.97 -17.40
CA SER A 224 -27.03 -5.39 -17.02
C SER A 224 -28.40 -6.05 -17.20
N ALA A 225 -28.38 -7.33 -17.58
CA ALA A 225 -29.54 -8.21 -17.64
C ALA A 225 -29.57 -9.21 -16.47
N TRP A 226 -30.77 -9.57 -16.00
CA TRP A 226 -30.98 -10.33 -14.77
C TRP A 226 -31.99 -11.47 -14.95
N ASP A 227 -31.58 -12.70 -14.61
CA ASP A 227 -32.45 -13.88 -14.44
C ASP A 227 -32.70 -14.10 -12.94
N PHE A 228 -33.96 -14.03 -12.50
CA PHE A 228 -34.34 -14.25 -11.09
C PHE A 228 -34.54 -15.74 -10.76
N TYR A 229 -34.23 -16.64 -11.70
CA TYR A 229 -34.24 -18.10 -11.57
C TYR A 229 -35.60 -18.74 -11.28
N ASN A 230 -36.68 -17.95 -11.29
CA ASN A 230 -38.07 -18.42 -11.11
C ASN A 230 -38.78 -18.78 -12.44
N ARG A 231 -38.08 -18.67 -13.58
CA ARG A 231 -38.57 -18.94 -14.96
C ARG A 231 -39.59 -17.93 -15.50
N LYS A 232 -39.82 -16.82 -14.81
CA LYS A 232 -40.84 -15.81 -15.15
C LYS A 232 -40.28 -14.39 -15.16
N ASP A 233 -39.50 -14.06 -14.14
CA ASP A 233 -39.02 -12.72 -13.88
C ASP A 233 -37.61 -12.54 -14.46
N PHE A 234 -37.54 -11.73 -15.52
CA PHE A 234 -36.33 -11.37 -16.23
C PHE A 234 -36.34 -9.86 -16.41
N ARG A 235 -35.22 -9.18 -16.15
CA ARG A 235 -35.18 -7.71 -16.13
C ARG A 235 -33.90 -7.17 -16.73
N ILE A 236 -33.95 -5.93 -17.19
CA ILE A 236 -32.77 -5.12 -17.52
C ILE A 236 -32.72 -3.93 -16.56
N LYS A 237 -31.49 -3.58 -16.15
CA LYS A 237 -31.17 -2.37 -15.40
C LYS A 237 -30.22 -1.53 -16.24
N GLN A 238 -30.74 -0.49 -16.89
CA GLN A 238 -29.99 0.41 -17.75
C GLN A 238 -30.53 1.84 -17.61
N CYS A 239 -29.64 2.82 -17.42
CA CYS A 239 -30.00 4.23 -17.47
C CYS A 239 -29.97 4.73 -18.91
N THR A 240 -30.95 4.31 -19.72
CA THR A 240 -30.92 4.53 -21.16
C THR A 240 -31.08 6.01 -21.51
N THR A 241 -30.19 6.50 -22.37
CA THR A 241 -30.31 7.81 -23.04
C THR A 241 -30.55 7.60 -24.53
N VAL A 242 -31.20 8.56 -25.19
CA VAL A 242 -31.56 8.45 -26.61
C VAL A 242 -30.33 8.74 -27.48
N THR A 243 -29.52 7.71 -27.71
CA THR A 243 -28.35 7.74 -28.62
C THR A 243 -28.26 6.46 -29.43
N MET A 244 -27.53 6.50 -30.55
CA MET A 244 -27.29 5.31 -31.38
C MET A 244 -26.51 4.22 -30.63
N GLU A 245 -25.50 4.61 -29.83
CA GLU A 245 -24.74 3.68 -28.99
C GLU A 245 -25.66 2.97 -27.98
N GLN A 246 -26.53 3.71 -27.30
CA GLN A 246 -27.47 3.12 -26.35
C GLN A 246 -28.49 2.22 -27.04
N LEU A 247 -28.87 2.48 -28.30
CA LEU A 247 -29.71 1.55 -29.06
C LEU A 247 -29.00 0.20 -29.25
N PHE A 248 -27.69 0.21 -29.49
CA PHE A 248 -26.91 -1.03 -29.58
C PHE A 248 -26.76 -1.73 -28.23
N THR A 249 -26.53 -0.98 -27.15
CA THR A 249 -26.53 -1.52 -25.79
C THR A 249 -27.87 -2.17 -25.44
N VAL A 250 -29.00 -1.57 -25.84
CA VAL A 250 -30.33 -2.18 -25.64
C VAL A 250 -30.45 -3.54 -26.33
N HIS A 251 -29.95 -3.68 -27.56
CA HIS A 251 -29.92 -4.97 -28.26
C HIS A 251 -28.99 -5.98 -27.57
N HIS A 252 -27.84 -5.51 -27.07
CA HIS A 252 -26.89 -6.33 -26.31
C HIS A 252 -27.55 -6.94 -25.07
N GLU A 253 -28.10 -6.10 -24.20
CA GLU A 253 -28.73 -6.54 -22.95
C GLU A 253 -29.97 -7.40 -23.21
N MET A 254 -30.76 -7.08 -24.24
CA MET A 254 -31.92 -7.89 -24.61
C MET A 254 -31.52 -9.25 -25.18
N GLY A 255 -30.34 -9.37 -25.79
CA GLY A 255 -29.77 -10.66 -26.20
C GLY A 255 -29.48 -11.58 -25.01
N HIS A 256 -29.06 -11.03 -23.87
CA HIS A 256 -28.95 -11.80 -22.63
C HIS A 256 -30.32 -12.28 -22.13
N VAL A 257 -31.34 -11.42 -22.18
CA VAL A 257 -32.71 -11.79 -21.78
C VAL A 257 -33.26 -12.89 -22.68
N GLU A 258 -33.04 -12.83 -24.00
CA GLU A 258 -33.40 -13.92 -24.91
C GLU A 258 -32.70 -15.22 -24.56
N TYR A 259 -31.41 -15.18 -24.19
CA TYR A 259 -30.72 -16.35 -23.68
C TYR A 259 -31.46 -16.92 -22.45
N TYR A 260 -31.89 -16.06 -21.53
CA TYR A 260 -32.62 -16.47 -20.32
C TYR A 260 -33.94 -17.14 -20.65
N LEU A 261 -34.72 -16.55 -21.54
CA LEU A 261 -36.02 -17.03 -21.97
C LEU A 261 -35.91 -18.42 -22.61
N GLN A 262 -34.90 -18.63 -23.44
CA GLN A 262 -34.72 -19.88 -24.19
C GLN A 262 -34.30 -21.06 -23.31
N TYR A 263 -33.45 -20.84 -22.30
CA TYR A 263 -33.01 -21.92 -21.41
C TYR A 263 -33.81 -22.05 -20.11
N LYS A 264 -34.86 -21.25 -19.90
CA LYS A 264 -35.55 -21.15 -18.60
C LYS A 264 -36.12 -22.48 -18.09
N GLU A 265 -36.34 -23.46 -18.97
CA GLU A 265 -36.80 -24.80 -18.59
C GLU A 265 -35.67 -25.78 -18.23
N GLN A 266 -34.41 -25.43 -18.52
CA GLN A 266 -33.24 -26.23 -18.11
C GLN A 266 -33.12 -26.29 -16.57
N PRO A 267 -32.44 -27.32 -16.03
CA PRO A 267 -32.00 -27.33 -14.64
C PRO A 267 -31.24 -26.05 -14.27
N VAL A 268 -31.44 -25.54 -13.05
CA VAL A 268 -30.81 -24.29 -12.58
C VAL A 268 -29.29 -24.26 -12.79
N SER A 269 -28.61 -25.41 -12.60
CA SER A 269 -27.17 -25.55 -12.81
C SER A 269 -26.73 -25.37 -14.27
N PHE A 270 -27.64 -25.44 -15.24
CA PHE A 270 -27.38 -25.29 -16.67
C PHE A 270 -27.84 -23.95 -17.27
N ARG A 271 -28.53 -23.10 -16.50
CA ARG A 271 -28.99 -21.76 -16.92
C ARG A 271 -27.88 -20.72 -16.90
N ARG A 272 -26.93 -20.91 -17.81
CA ARG A 272 -25.83 -20.01 -18.16
C ARG A 272 -25.47 -20.26 -19.62
N GLY A 273 -24.77 -19.34 -20.27
CA GLY A 273 -24.19 -19.60 -21.58
C GLY A 273 -23.26 -20.81 -21.58
N ALA A 274 -23.05 -21.43 -22.74
CA ALA A 274 -22.18 -22.62 -22.88
C ALA A 274 -20.77 -22.38 -22.31
N ASN A 275 -20.27 -21.15 -22.48
CA ASN A 275 -19.29 -20.50 -21.64
C ASN A 275 -19.68 -19.01 -21.47
N PRO A 276 -19.01 -18.22 -20.60
CA PRO A 276 -19.36 -16.81 -20.43
C PRO A 276 -19.28 -15.95 -21.71
N GLY A 277 -18.34 -16.24 -22.61
CA GLY A 277 -18.18 -15.48 -23.86
C GLY A 277 -19.31 -15.70 -24.87
N PHE A 278 -19.99 -16.85 -24.86
CA PHE A 278 -21.21 -17.06 -25.66
C PHE A 278 -22.33 -16.12 -25.24
N HIS A 279 -22.44 -15.84 -23.94
CA HIS A 279 -23.50 -15.02 -23.40
C HIS A 279 -23.38 -13.57 -23.89
N GLU A 280 -22.16 -13.05 -23.88
CA GLU A 280 -21.78 -11.73 -24.43
C GLU A 280 -21.87 -11.70 -25.97
N ALA A 281 -21.44 -12.77 -26.66
CA ALA A 281 -21.41 -12.81 -28.13
C ALA A 281 -22.81 -12.76 -28.76
N VAL A 282 -23.78 -13.38 -28.10
CA VAL A 282 -25.19 -13.31 -28.51
C VAL A 282 -25.70 -11.88 -28.42
N GLY A 283 -25.42 -11.15 -27.33
CA GLY A 283 -25.82 -9.74 -27.22
C GLY A 283 -25.26 -8.90 -28.37
N ASP A 284 -23.97 -9.08 -28.68
CA ASP A 284 -23.30 -8.29 -29.70
C ASP A 284 -23.67 -8.64 -31.14
N VAL A 285 -23.95 -9.91 -31.46
CA VAL A 285 -24.23 -10.36 -32.85
C VAL A 285 -25.34 -9.57 -33.52
N LEU A 286 -26.36 -9.20 -32.74
CA LEU A 286 -27.52 -8.51 -33.27
C LEU A 286 -27.19 -7.04 -33.54
N SER A 287 -26.38 -6.43 -32.66
CA SER A 287 -25.90 -5.06 -32.88
C SER A 287 -25.16 -4.92 -34.22
N LEU A 288 -24.45 -5.96 -34.68
CA LEU A 288 -23.78 -5.94 -35.99
C LEU A 288 -24.78 -5.78 -37.15
N SER A 289 -25.91 -6.49 -37.15
CA SER A 289 -26.95 -6.32 -38.18
C SER A 289 -27.70 -5.00 -38.02
N VAL A 290 -28.04 -4.61 -36.79
CA VAL A 290 -28.79 -3.39 -36.49
C VAL A 290 -28.02 -2.12 -36.88
N SER A 291 -26.69 -2.15 -36.74
CA SER A 291 -25.81 -1.03 -37.07
C SER A 291 -25.64 -0.79 -38.58
N THR A 292 -26.07 -1.73 -39.43
CA THR A 292 -25.90 -1.58 -40.88
C THR A 292 -26.76 -0.44 -41.43
N PRO A 293 -26.26 0.36 -42.40
CA PRO A 293 -27.06 1.40 -43.07
C PRO A 293 -28.36 0.85 -43.67
N LYS A 294 -28.31 -0.38 -44.20
CA LYS A 294 -29.47 -1.09 -44.74
C LYS A 294 -30.56 -1.31 -43.68
N HIS A 295 -30.18 -1.75 -42.49
CA HIS A 295 -31.12 -1.97 -41.40
C HIS A 295 -31.69 -0.64 -40.89
N LEU A 296 -30.83 0.35 -40.63
CA LEU A 296 -31.23 1.68 -40.17
C LEU A 296 -32.20 2.36 -41.15
N HIS A 297 -32.01 2.18 -42.45
CA HIS A 297 -32.96 2.62 -43.47
C HIS A 297 -34.29 1.87 -43.38
N THR A 298 -34.24 0.54 -43.20
CA THR A 298 -35.43 -0.32 -43.10
C THR A 298 -36.32 0.05 -41.91
N ILE A 299 -35.73 0.42 -40.77
CA ILE A 299 -36.47 0.88 -39.57
C ILE A 299 -36.76 2.39 -39.60
N GLY A 300 -36.44 3.06 -40.71
CA GLY A 300 -36.76 4.47 -40.94
C GLY A 300 -35.93 5.47 -40.14
N LEU A 301 -34.73 5.09 -39.68
CA LEU A 301 -33.77 5.97 -39.01
C LEU A 301 -32.74 6.60 -39.96
N LEU A 302 -32.66 6.11 -41.20
CA LEU A 302 -31.80 6.66 -42.25
C LEU A 302 -32.62 6.91 -43.53
N ASP A 303 -32.64 8.12 -44.05
CA ASP A 303 -33.50 8.48 -45.20
C ASP A 303 -32.93 8.03 -46.55
N GLN A 304 -31.61 8.13 -46.74
CA GLN A 304 -30.93 7.75 -47.97
C GLN A 304 -29.97 6.58 -47.72
N LEU A 305 -30.10 5.54 -48.53
CA LEU A 305 -29.15 4.42 -48.55
C LEU A 305 -28.03 4.74 -49.54
N THR A 306 -26.85 5.11 -49.06
CA THR A 306 -25.63 5.19 -49.87
C THR A 306 -24.88 3.87 -49.82
N ASP A 307 -24.68 3.25 -50.99
CA ASP A 307 -24.00 1.97 -51.16
C ASP A 307 -22.79 2.16 -52.09
N ASP A 308 -21.75 2.82 -51.57
CA ASP A 308 -20.50 3.07 -52.26
C ASP A 308 -19.28 2.76 -51.36
N ALA A 309 -18.12 2.54 -51.98
CA ALA A 309 -16.92 2.11 -51.27
C ALA A 309 -16.45 3.12 -50.21
N GLU A 310 -16.63 4.42 -50.43
CA GLU A 310 -16.25 5.46 -49.47
C GLU A 310 -17.15 5.41 -48.23
N SER A 311 -18.44 5.20 -48.43
CA SER A 311 -19.41 4.97 -47.35
C SER A 311 -19.12 3.68 -46.57
N ASP A 312 -18.70 2.62 -47.26
CA ASP A 312 -18.29 1.36 -46.60
C ASP A 312 -17.07 1.56 -45.70
N ILE A 313 -16.07 2.31 -46.16
CA ILE A 313 -14.88 2.62 -45.36
C ILE A 313 -15.24 3.48 -44.14
N ASN A 314 -16.11 4.48 -44.31
CA ASN A 314 -16.63 5.29 -43.20
C ASN A 314 -17.30 4.40 -42.14
N TYR A 315 -18.21 3.51 -42.55
CA TYR A 315 -18.90 2.57 -41.64
C TYR A 315 -17.93 1.60 -40.98
N LEU A 316 -17.05 0.97 -41.75
CA LEU A 316 -16.10 -0.02 -41.24
C LEU A 316 -15.08 0.59 -40.28
N LEU A 317 -14.64 1.84 -40.50
CA LEU A 317 -13.78 2.53 -39.54
C LEU A 317 -14.53 2.81 -38.23
N LYS A 318 -15.78 3.28 -38.30
CA LYS A 318 -16.63 3.46 -37.10
C LYS A 318 -16.75 2.15 -36.31
N MET A 319 -17.01 1.04 -37.01
CA MET A 319 -17.06 -0.29 -36.41
C MET A 319 -15.71 -0.75 -35.87
N ALA A 320 -14.59 -0.38 -36.50
CA ALA A 320 -13.26 -0.74 -36.03
C ALA A 320 -12.88 0.01 -34.73
N LEU A 321 -13.26 1.29 -34.61
CA LEU A 321 -13.09 2.07 -33.39
C LEU A 321 -13.89 1.51 -32.21
N GLU A 322 -14.99 0.79 -32.46
CA GLU A 322 -15.75 0.10 -31.41
C GLU A 322 -15.22 -1.32 -31.15
N LYS A 323 -15.01 -2.12 -32.19
CA LYS A 323 -14.73 -3.56 -32.08
C LYS A 323 -13.24 -3.88 -32.02
N ILE A 324 -12.42 -3.30 -32.90
CA ILE A 324 -10.98 -3.59 -32.96
C ILE A 324 -10.23 -2.91 -31.82
N ALA A 325 -10.53 -1.64 -31.53
CA ALA A 325 -9.89 -0.89 -30.44
C ALA A 325 -10.11 -1.51 -29.05
N PHE A 326 -11.20 -2.27 -28.87
CA PHE A 326 -11.51 -2.96 -27.62
C PHE A 326 -10.66 -4.21 -27.38
N LEU A 327 -10.27 -4.94 -28.42
CA LEU A 327 -9.61 -6.25 -28.28
C LEU A 327 -8.41 -6.25 -27.33
N PRO A 328 -7.47 -5.29 -27.39
CA PRO A 328 -6.33 -5.31 -26.46
C PRO A 328 -6.76 -5.04 -25.02
N PHE A 329 -7.76 -4.17 -24.78
CA PHE A 329 -8.32 -3.91 -23.46
C PHE A 329 -9.05 -5.13 -22.88
N GLY A 330 -9.89 -5.77 -23.70
CA GLY A 330 -10.61 -7.00 -23.36
C GLY A 330 -9.66 -8.13 -22.94
N TYR A 331 -8.47 -8.18 -23.51
CA TYR A 331 -7.46 -9.18 -23.19
C TYR A 331 -6.66 -8.85 -21.92
N LEU A 332 -6.17 -7.61 -21.80
CA LEU A 332 -5.20 -7.24 -20.76
C LEU A 332 -5.77 -7.22 -19.34
N ILE A 333 -7.08 -6.93 -19.16
CA ILE A 333 -7.66 -6.79 -17.81
C ILE A 333 -7.53 -8.09 -17.02
N ASP A 334 -7.95 -9.21 -17.59
CA ASP A 334 -7.87 -10.48 -16.88
C ASP A 334 -6.43 -11.02 -16.85
N GLN A 335 -5.53 -10.63 -17.76
CA GLN A 335 -4.09 -10.90 -17.57
C GLN A 335 -3.55 -10.24 -16.30
N TRP A 336 -3.89 -8.97 -16.08
CA TRP A 336 -3.54 -8.24 -14.86
C TRP A 336 -4.13 -8.93 -13.63
N ARG A 337 -5.44 -9.23 -13.64
CA ARG A 337 -6.11 -9.91 -12.52
C ARG A 337 -5.56 -11.31 -12.24
N TRP A 338 -5.23 -12.09 -13.27
CA TRP A 338 -4.60 -13.40 -13.09
C TRP A 338 -3.21 -13.26 -12.47
N GLY A 339 -2.46 -12.22 -12.83
CA GLY A 339 -1.19 -11.87 -12.18
C GLY A 339 -1.37 -11.54 -10.70
N VAL A 340 -2.39 -10.75 -10.36
CA VAL A 340 -2.76 -10.43 -8.97
C VAL A 340 -3.18 -11.69 -8.20
N PHE A 341 -4.13 -12.47 -8.74
CA PHE A 341 -4.62 -13.68 -8.08
C PHE A 341 -3.56 -14.77 -7.91
N SER A 342 -2.56 -14.84 -8.81
CA SER A 342 -1.44 -15.78 -8.69
C SER A 342 -0.30 -15.28 -7.80
N GLY A 343 -0.35 -14.03 -7.32
CA GLY A 343 0.74 -13.38 -6.58
C GLY A 343 1.94 -12.95 -7.44
N ARG A 344 1.85 -13.03 -8.77
CA ARG A 344 2.90 -12.53 -9.68
C ARG A 344 2.97 -11.00 -9.66
N THR A 345 1.83 -10.36 -9.45
CA THR A 345 1.68 -8.92 -9.29
C THR A 345 1.31 -8.64 -7.83
N PRO A 346 2.29 -8.37 -6.96
CA PRO A 346 2.02 -8.05 -5.56
C PRO A 346 1.44 -6.63 -5.41
N PRO A 347 0.83 -6.27 -4.26
CA PRO A 347 0.19 -4.96 -4.03
C PRO A 347 1.06 -3.76 -4.37
N GLU A 348 2.37 -3.84 -4.13
CA GLU A 348 3.35 -2.79 -4.37
C GLU A 348 3.67 -2.59 -5.87
N ARG A 349 3.00 -3.32 -6.75
CA ARG A 349 3.15 -3.26 -8.21
C ARG A 349 1.81 -3.29 -8.95
N TYR A 350 0.69 -3.08 -8.26
CA TYR A 350 -0.63 -3.13 -8.88
C TYR A 350 -0.73 -2.12 -10.01
N ASN A 351 -0.30 -0.88 -9.78
CA ASN A 351 -0.48 0.19 -10.75
C ASN A 351 0.60 0.18 -11.84
N ALA A 352 1.84 -0.13 -11.49
CA ALA A 352 2.94 -0.27 -12.45
C ALA A 352 2.67 -1.39 -13.47
N GLU A 353 2.20 -2.56 -13.02
CA GLU A 353 1.87 -3.66 -13.93
C GLU A 353 0.61 -3.35 -14.76
N TRP A 354 -0.38 -2.66 -14.17
CA TRP A 354 -1.55 -2.19 -14.91
C TRP A 354 -1.13 -1.30 -16.09
N TRP A 355 -0.33 -0.26 -15.85
CA TRP A 355 0.14 0.65 -16.89
C TRP A 355 1.13 0.00 -17.86
N HIS A 356 1.95 -0.96 -17.41
CA HIS A 356 2.77 -1.77 -18.31
C HIS A 356 1.89 -2.52 -19.33
N LEU A 357 0.84 -3.20 -18.87
CA LEU A 357 -0.07 -3.94 -19.74
C LEU A 357 -0.89 -3.02 -20.66
N ARG A 358 -1.37 -1.88 -20.15
CA ARG A 358 -2.06 -0.84 -20.94
C ARG A 358 -1.17 -0.33 -22.06
N THR A 359 0.08 0.02 -21.76
CA THR A 359 1.04 0.48 -22.77
C THR A 359 1.38 -0.64 -23.74
N LYS A 360 1.67 -1.86 -23.24
CA LYS A 360 2.05 -3.02 -24.05
C LYS A 360 1.00 -3.47 -25.06
N TYR A 361 -0.28 -3.42 -24.70
CA TYR A 361 -1.36 -3.94 -25.54
C TYR A 361 -2.12 -2.85 -26.29
N GLN A 362 -2.36 -1.69 -25.67
CA GLN A 362 -3.14 -0.60 -26.29
C GLN A 362 -2.29 0.56 -26.82
N GLY A 363 -1.02 0.69 -26.43
CA GLY A 363 -0.18 1.82 -26.86
C GLY A 363 -0.61 3.15 -26.24
N ILE A 364 -1.11 3.11 -25.00
CA ILE A 364 -1.59 4.28 -24.27
C ILE A 364 -0.82 4.50 -22.97
N CYS A 365 -0.56 5.77 -22.64
CA CYS A 365 0.09 6.19 -21.39
C CYS A 365 -0.89 6.89 -20.44
N PRO A 366 -0.56 6.94 -19.15
CA PRO A 366 -1.22 7.87 -18.25
C PRO A 366 -0.83 9.31 -18.64
N PRO A 367 -1.78 10.27 -18.60
CA PRO A 367 -1.51 11.66 -18.97
C PRO A 367 -0.75 12.44 -17.87
N THR A 368 -0.68 11.89 -16.66
CA THR A 368 0.07 12.44 -15.53
C THR A 368 0.84 11.30 -14.85
N ARG A 369 1.80 11.64 -13.99
CA ARG A 369 2.56 10.62 -13.26
C ARG A 369 1.63 9.81 -12.34
N ARG A 370 1.77 8.47 -12.38
CA ARG A 370 1.05 7.54 -11.50
C ARG A 370 2.04 6.78 -10.62
N THR A 371 1.66 6.57 -9.37
CA THR A 371 2.43 5.85 -8.34
C THR A 371 1.60 4.68 -7.79
N GLU A 372 2.14 3.92 -6.85
CA GLU A 372 1.42 2.83 -6.17
C GLU A 372 0.49 3.32 -5.03
N GLU A 373 0.49 4.62 -4.72
CA GLU A 373 -0.59 5.24 -3.94
C GLU A 373 -1.92 5.22 -4.72
N HIS A 374 -1.84 5.06 -6.04
CA HIS A 374 -2.98 5.01 -6.94
C HIS A 374 -3.36 3.57 -7.28
N PHE A 375 -4.65 3.34 -7.54
CA PHE A 375 -5.18 2.05 -7.97
C PHE A 375 -6.08 2.20 -9.22
N ASP A 376 -5.46 2.50 -10.36
CA ASP A 376 -6.18 2.88 -11.58
C ASP A 376 -7.02 1.73 -12.15
N ALA A 377 -6.61 0.47 -11.93
CA ALA A 377 -7.43 -0.70 -12.27
C ALA A 377 -8.77 -0.70 -11.50
N GLY A 378 -8.78 -0.25 -10.24
CA GLY A 378 -9.98 -0.14 -9.42
C GLY A 378 -11.02 0.85 -9.94
N ALA A 379 -10.60 1.79 -10.81
CA ALA A 379 -11.49 2.75 -11.46
C ALA A 379 -12.26 2.16 -12.65
N LYS A 380 -12.17 0.85 -12.93
CA LYS A 380 -12.99 0.15 -13.93
C LYS A 380 -13.97 -0.82 -13.25
N TYR A 381 -15.29 -0.60 -13.41
CA TYR A 381 -16.38 -1.33 -12.74
C TYR A 381 -16.14 -2.83 -12.49
N HIS A 382 -15.69 -3.57 -13.50
CA HIS A 382 -15.51 -5.02 -13.44
C HIS A 382 -14.46 -5.49 -12.42
N ILE A 383 -13.58 -4.60 -11.96
CA ILE A 383 -12.62 -4.85 -10.87
C ILE A 383 -13.34 -4.82 -9.51
N PRO A 384 -13.88 -3.70 -9.00
CA PRO A 384 -14.60 -3.65 -7.73
C PRO A 384 -15.91 -4.47 -7.75
N GLY A 385 -16.61 -4.52 -8.88
CA GLY A 385 -17.81 -5.36 -9.09
C GLY A 385 -17.49 -6.84 -9.33
N ASN A 386 -16.22 -7.25 -9.18
CA ASN A 386 -15.71 -8.62 -9.26
C ASN A 386 -16.28 -9.46 -10.43
N THR A 387 -16.32 -8.88 -11.62
CA THR A 387 -16.86 -9.52 -12.83
C THR A 387 -15.72 -9.92 -13.78
N PRO A 388 -15.50 -11.22 -14.09
CA PRO A 388 -14.48 -11.67 -15.06
C PRO A 388 -14.55 -10.96 -16.41
N TYR A 389 -13.44 -10.52 -16.98
CA TYR A 389 -13.42 -9.66 -18.18
C TYR A 389 -13.08 -10.39 -19.48
N ILE A 390 -12.37 -11.52 -19.43
CA ILE A 390 -11.95 -12.27 -20.63
C ILE A 390 -13.12 -12.73 -21.51
N ARG A 391 -14.33 -12.79 -20.93
CA ARG A 391 -15.58 -13.07 -21.64
C ARG A 391 -15.82 -12.14 -22.83
N TYR A 392 -15.42 -10.86 -22.71
CA TYR A 392 -15.63 -9.87 -23.77
C TYR A 392 -14.63 -10.04 -24.91
N PHE A 393 -13.37 -10.38 -24.62
CA PHE A 393 -12.40 -10.71 -25.67
C PHE A 393 -12.88 -11.93 -26.49
N VAL A 394 -13.32 -12.97 -25.80
CA VAL A 394 -13.87 -14.18 -26.42
C VAL A 394 -15.12 -13.86 -27.25
N SER A 395 -16.00 -12.99 -26.74
CA SER A 395 -17.22 -12.63 -27.45
C SER A 395 -16.95 -11.80 -28.69
N PHE A 396 -15.93 -10.95 -28.68
CA PHE A 396 -15.52 -10.16 -29.84
C PHE A 396 -14.96 -11.03 -30.96
N ILE A 397 -14.48 -12.24 -30.68
CA ILE A 397 -14.15 -13.23 -31.72
C ILE A 397 -15.39 -14.00 -32.14
N LEU A 398 -16.12 -14.58 -31.18
CA LEU A 398 -17.27 -15.44 -31.45
C LEU A 398 -18.41 -14.73 -32.19
N GLN A 399 -18.64 -13.44 -31.93
CA GLN A 399 -19.74 -12.71 -32.55
C GLN A 399 -19.61 -12.68 -34.09
N PHE A 400 -18.40 -12.57 -34.63
CA PHE A 400 -18.21 -12.60 -36.09
C PHE A 400 -18.33 -14.01 -36.67
N GLN A 401 -17.95 -15.06 -35.92
CA GLN A 401 -18.20 -16.44 -36.33
C GLN A 401 -19.70 -16.74 -36.38
N PHE A 402 -20.45 -16.31 -35.38
CA PHE A 402 -21.91 -16.41 -35.37
C PHE A 402 -22.50 -15.58 -36.51
N HIS A 403 -22.12 -14.31 -36.65
CA HIS A 403 -22.63 -13.43 -37.69
C HIS A 403 -22.43 -14.04 -39.08
N GLN A 404 -21.24 -14.54 -39.41
CA GLN A 404 -20.99 -15.22 -40.68
C GLN A 404 -21.95 -16.38 -40.94
N LYS A 405 -22.18 -17.24 -39.94
CA LYS A 405 -23.09 -18.39 -40.09
C LYS A 405 -24.55 -17.97 -40.21
N LEU A 406 -24.97 -16.97 -39.44
CA LEU A 406 -26.33 -16.44 -39.47
C LEU A 406 -26.61 -15.76 -40.82
N CYS A 407 -25.64 -15.04 -41.37
CA CYS A 407 -25.71 -14.45 -42.71
C CYS A 407 -25.83 -15.50 -43.81
N GLN A 408 -25.09 -16.60 -43.72
CA GLN A 408 -25.23 -17.74 -44.63
C GLN A 408 -26.63 -18.35 -44.53
N ALA A 409 -27.16 -18.53 -43.31
CA ALA A 409 -28.51 -19.04 -43.09
C ALA A 409 -29.59 -18.09 -43.61
N ALA A 410 -29.36 -16.78 -43.53
CA ALA A 410 -30.22 -15.74 -44.10
C ALA A 410 -30.13 -15.62 -45.64
N GLY A 411 -29.26 -16.41 -46.29
CA GLY A 411 -29.08 -16.39 -47.74
C GLY A 411 -28.30 -15.18 -48.27
N HIS A 412 -27.50 -14.51 -47.43
CA HIS A 412 -26.67 -13.38 -47.84
C HIS A 412 -25.48 -13.82 -48.69
N THR A 413 -25.28 -13.17 -49.84
CA THR A 413 -24.19 -13.49 -50.79
C THR A 413 -23.17 -12.36 -50.96
N GLY A 414 -23.39 -11.20 -50.33
CA GLY A 414 -22.52 -10.02 -50.43
C GLY A 414 -21.40 -9.99 -49.38
N PRO A 415 -20.67 -8.87 -49.27
CA PRO A 415 -19.69 -8.65 -48.21
C PRO A 415 -20.31 -8.85 -46.82
N LEU A 416 -19.56 -9.46 -45.90
CA LEU A 416 -20.09 -9.84 -44.59
C LEU A 416 -20.60 -8.63 -43.79
N HIS A 417 -19.92 -7.48 -43.87
CA HIS A 417 -20.30 -6.25 -43.17
C HIS A 417 -21.59 -5.59 -43.66
N LYS A 418 -22.15 -6.04 -44.78
CA LYS A 418 -23.46 -5.57 -45.31
C LYS A 418 -24.61 -6.49 -44.94
N CYS A 419 -24.34 -7.56 -44.20
CA CYS A 419 -25.34 -8.53 -43.85
C CYS A 419 -26.30 -8.00 -42.78
N ASP A 420 -27.59 -8.11 -43.07
CA ASP A 420 -28.68 -7.91 -42.12
C ASP A 420 -29.50 -9.20 -42.05
N ILE A 421 -29.53 -9.83 -40.86
CA ILE A 421 -30.25 -11.08 -40.62
C ILE A 421 -31.73 -10.85 -40.28
N TYR A 422 -32.16 -9.59 -40.16
CA TYR A 422 -33.54 -9.20 -39.83
C TYR A 422 -34.57 -9.96 -40.68
N ARG A 423 -35.61 -10.49 -40.03
CA ARG A 423 -36.68 -11.32 -40.64
C ARG A 423 -36.24 -12.67 -41.24
N SER A 424 -35.01 -13.13 -41.01
CA SER A 424 -34.63 -14.52 -41.35
C SER A 424 -34.93 -15.47 -40.20
N ARG A 425 -35.98 -16.29 -40.38
CA ARG A 425 -36.32 -17.35 -39.41
C ARG A 425 -35.31 -18.49 -39.41
N GLU A 426 -34.61 -18.70 -40.52
CA GLU A 426 -33.54 -19.68 -40.66
C GLU A 426 -32.33 -19.29 -39.80
N ALA A 427 -31.92 -18.02 -39.83
CA ALA A 427 -30.90 -17.49 -38.93
C ALA A 427 -31.37 -17.58 -37.46
N GLY A 428 -32.62 -17.20 -37.18
CA GLY A 428 -33.21 -17.34 -35.85
C GLY A 428 -33.19 -18.76 -35.30
N ALA A 429 -33.47 -19.78 -36.12
CA ALA A 429 -33.43 -21.18 -35.71
C ALA A 429 -32.02 -21.65 -35.32
N VAL A 430 -30.98 -21.15 -36.00
CA VAL A 430 -29.58 -21.42 -35.62
C VAL A 430 -29.26 -20.79 -34.26
N LEU A 431 -29.67 -19.54 -34.05
CA LEU A 431 -29.46 -18.84 -32.79
C LEU A 431 -30.22 -19.52 -31.64
N GLU A 432 -31.49 -19.85 -31.86
CA GLU A 432 -32.35 -20.55 -30.88
C GLU A 432 -31.71 -21.86 -30.38
N LYS A 433 -31.07 -22.63 -31.27
CA LYS A 433 -30.36 -23.87 -30.92
C LYS A 433 -29.23 -23.63 -29.92
N VAL A 434 -28.47 -22.54 -30.08
CA VAL A 434 -27.39 -22.14 -29.16
C VAL A 434 -27.96 -21.70 -27.82
N LEU A 435 -29.02 -20.88 -27.84
CA LEU A 435 -29.63 -20.32 -26.64
C LEU A 435 -30.28 -21.41 -25.76
N LYS A 436 -31.05 -22.32 -26.36
CA LYS A 436 -31.74 -23.41 -25.65
C LYS A 436 -30.80 -24.40 -24.95
N ALA A 437 -29.58 -24.56 -25.46
CA ALA A 437 -28.61 -25.48 -24.89
C ALA A 437 -28.14 -25.05 -23.48
N GLY A 438 -28.08 -23.73 -23.22
CA GLY A 438 -27.45 -23.20 -22.02
C GLY A 438 -26.04 -23.77 -21.84
N SER A 439 -25.76 -24.30 -20.65
CA SER A 439 -24.48 -24.98 -20.34
C SER A 439 -24.65 -26.49 -20.10
N SER A 440 -25.67 -27.10 -20.71
CA SER A 440 -25.90 -28.56 -20.65
C SER A 440 -24.84 -29.34 -21.42
N LYS A 441 -24.37 -28.80 -22.55
CA LYS A 441 -23.31 -29.38 -23.39
C LYS A 441 -21.98 -28.60 -23.27
N PRO A 442 -20.82 -29.23 -23.55
CA PRO A 442 -19.57 -28.50 -23.73
C PRO A 442 -19.70 -27.45 -24.82
N TRP A 443 -19.08 -26.29 -24.64
CA TRP A 443 -19.22 -25.16 -25.57
C TRP A 443 -18.72 -25.50 -26.99
N THR A 444 -17.70 -26.37 -27.11
CA THR A 444 -17.18 -26.85 -28.39
C THR A 444 -18.21 -27.66 -29.17
N GLU A 445 -19.01 -28.50 -28.49
CA GLU A 445 -20.09 -29.25 -29.11
C GLU A 445 -21.24 -28.33 -29.54
N VAL A 446 -21.60 -27.33 -28.71
CA VAL A 446 -22.62 -26.33 -29.09
C VAL A 446 -22.16 -25.54 -30.31
N LEU A 447 -20.88 -25.15 -30.37
CA LEU A 447 -20.30 -24.46 -31.52
C LEU A 447 -20.31 -25.35 -32.77
N GLN A 448 -19.93 -26.63 -32.63
CA GLN A 448 -19.93 -27.58 -33.74
C GLN A 448 -21.35 -27.80 -34.28
N GLU A 449 -22.32 -27.92 -33.39
CA GLU A 449 -23.73 -28.13 -33.75
C GLU A 449 -24.38 -26.92 -34.40
N ALA A 450 -23.94 -25.70 -34.08
CA ALA A 450 -24.52 -24.47 -34.61
C ALA A 450 -23.75 -23.94 -35.84
N LEU A 451 -22.43 -23.90 -35.77
CA LEU A 451 -21.56 -23.30 -36.78
C LEU A 451 -20.91 -24.31 -37.71
N GLY A 452 -20.69 -25.55 -37.24
CA GLY A 452 -19.95 -26.58 -37.95
C GLY A 452 -18.46 -26.64 -37.60
N THR A 453 -18.03 -25.96 -36.54
CA THR A 453 -16.65 -25.96 -36.03
C THR A 453 -16.63 -26.01 -34.51
N ASP A 454 -15.61 -26.66 -33.93
CA ASP A 454 -15.40 -26.77 -32.48
C ASP A 454 -14.35 -25.77 -31.95
N LYS A 455 -13.88 -24.85 -32.79
CA LYS A 455 -12.80 -23.89 -32.48
C LYS A 455 -13.26 -22.45 -32.63
N MET A 456 -12.69 -21.60 -31.77
CA MET A 456 -12.73 -20.15 -31.97
C MET A 456 -11.78 -19.76 -33.11
N ASP A 457 -12.22 -18.86 -33.96
CA ASP A 457 -11.53 -18.45 -35.20
C ASP A 457 -11.72 -16.95 -35.43
N ALA A 458 -10.62 -16.22 -35.58
CA ALA A 458 -10.63 -14.79 -35.87
C ALA A 458 -10.84 -14.48 -37.36
N SER A 459 -10.78 -15.47 -38.25
CA SER A 459 -10.89 -15.27 -39.70
C SER A 459 -12.18 -14.57 -40.14
N PRO A 460 -13.36 -14.84 -39.52
CA PRO A 460 -14.58 -14.09 -39.85
C PRO A 460 -14.53 -12.62 -39.44
N LEU A 461 -13.89 -12.29 -38.30
CA LEU A 461 -13.65 -10.90 -37.90
C LEU A 461 -12.73 -10.21 -38.90
N MET A 462 -11.62 -10.85 -39.27
CA MET A 462 -10.69 -10.30 -40.26
C MET A 462 -11.36 -10.09 -41.63
N SER A 463 -12.23 -11.02 -42.04
CA SER A 463 -12.99 -10.92 -43.30
C SER A 463 -14.02 -9.78 -43.27
N TYR A 464 -14.61 -9.50 -42.10
CA TYR A 464 -15.55 -8.38 -41.91
C TYR A 464 -14.84 -7.03 -42.15
N PHE A 465 -13.64 -6.87 -41.58
CA PHE A 465 -12.86 -5.63 -41.60
C PHE A 465 -11.82 -5.55 -42.73
N GLU A 466 -11.80 -6.51 -43.65
CA GLU A 466 -10.80 -6.56 -44.72
C GLU A 466 -10.72 -5.28 -45.57
N PRO A 467 -11.85 -4.65 -45.98
CA PRO A 467 -11.77 -3.43 -46.79
C PRO A 467 -11.11 -2.25 -46.06
N VAL A 468 -11.46 -2.02 -44.79
CA VAL A 468 -10.85 -0.94 -43.99
C VAL A 468 -9.43 -1.27 -43.58
N THR A 469 -9.10 -2.55 -43.40
CA THR A 469 -7.72 -2.98 -43.10
C THR A 469 -6.79 -2.64 -44.26
N THR A 470 -7.20 -2.98 -45.49
CA THR A 470 -6.44 -2.64 -46.70
C THR A 470 -6.31 -1.13 -46.84
N TRP A 471 -7.40 -0.39 -46.65
CA TRP A 471 -7.39 1.07 -46.73
C TRP A 471 -6.45 1.71 -45.68
N LEU A 472 -6.48 1.27 -44.43
CA LEU A 472 -5.61 1.76 -43.35
C LEU A 472 -4.13 1.50 -43.65
N GLN A 473 -3.80 0.31 -44.18
CA GLN A 473 -2.43 -0.01 -44.58
C GLN A 473 -1.93 0.95 -45.67
N GLU A 474 -2.76 1.23 -46.67
CA GLU A 474 -2.42 2.20 -47.72
C GLU A 474 -2.24 3.62 -47.17
N GLN A 475 -3.10 4.07 -46.25
CA GLN A 475 -2.96 5.40 -45.64
C GLN A 475 -1.69 5.51 -44.81
N ASN A 476 -1.40 4.52 -43.97
CA ASN A 476 -0.20 4.52 -43.13
C ASN A 476 1.08 4.56 -43.98
N VAL A 477 1.11 3.84 -45.12
CA VAL A 477 2.22 3.91 -46.07
C VAL A 477 2.32 5.28 -46.73
N LYS A 478 1.18 5.91 -47.09
CA LYS A 478 1.14 7.24 -47.72
C LYS A 478 1.62 8.35 -46.79
N THR A 479 1.28 8.30 -45.50
CA THR A 479 1.69 9.33 -44.52
C THR A 479 3.02 9.03 -43.85
N GLY A 480 3.57 7.81 -44.04
CA GLY A 480 4.86 7.42 -43.47
C GLY A 480 4.79 7.11 -41.98
N GLU A 481 3.67 6.59 -41.50
CA GLU A 481 3.47 6.29 -40.08
C GLU A 481 4.42 5.20 -39.56
N THR A 482 4.77 5.31 -38.28
CA THR A 482 5.43 4.22 -37.55
C THR A 482 4.37 3.32 -36.92
N LEU A 483 4.34 2.04 -37.30
CA LEU A 483 3.44 1.06 -36.68
C LEU A 483 3.97 0.62 -35.32
N GLY A 484 3.14 0.77 -34.29
CA GLY A 484 3.51 0.53 -32.90
C GLY A 484 4.11 1.77 -32.23
N TRP A 485 4.60 1.58 -31.01
CA TRP A 485 5.04 2.65 -30.11
C TRP A 485 6.46 2.38 -29.60
N PRO A 486 7.50 2.68 -30.40
CA PRO A 486 8.89 2.36 -30.04
C PRO A 486 9.37 3.13 -28.80
N ASP A 487 8.87 4.35 -28.60
CA ASP A 487 9.15 5.17 -27.42
C ASP A 487 8.25 4.79 -26.24
N PHE A 488 8.38 3.56 -25.75
CA PHE A 488 7.49 2.96 -24.75
C PHE A 488 7.36 3.77 -23.44
N ASN A 489 8.38 4.54 -23.08
CA ASN A 489 8.43 5.33 -21.85
C ASN A 489 8.00 6.79 -22.03
N TRP A 490 7.57 7.19 -23.23
CA TRP A 490 7.14 8.57 -23.48
C TRP A 490 5.83 8.87 -22.74
N VAL A 491 5.78 10.04 -22.10
CA VAL A 491 4.61 10.59 -21.42
C VAL A 491 4.44 12.06 -21.83
N PRO A 492 3.22 12.60 -21.88
CA PRO A 492 3.01 14.01 -22.22
C PRO A 492 3.53 14.93 -21.11
N PRO A 493 3.84 16.21 -21.43
CA PRO A 493 3.98 17.23 -20.41
C PRO A 493 2.61 17.56 -19.78
N VAL A 494 2.60 17.82 -18.48
CA VAL A 494 1.41 18.34 -17.78
C VAL A 494 1.26 19.83 -18.10
N PRO A 495 0.06 20.32 -18.47
CA PRO A 495 -0.14 21.73 -18.78
C PRO A 495 0.18 22.64 -17.59
N GLU A 496 0.77 23.81 -17.86
CA GLU A 496 1.08 24.81 -16.83
C GLU A 496 -0.21 25.29 -16.13
N GLY A 497 -0.25 25.20 -14.80
CA GLY A 497 -1.43 25.53 -13.99
C GLY A 497 -2.49 24.43 -13.87
N TYR A 498 -2.21 23.21 -14.34
CA TYR A 498 -3.11 22.06 -14.18
C TYR A 498 -2.99 21.49 -12.75
N PRO A 499 -4.11 21.23 -12.03
CA PRO A 499 -4.05 20.67 -10.69
C PRO A 499 -3.56 19.22 -10.76
N GLU A 500 -2.34 18.94 -10.33
CA GLU A 500 -1.92 17.58 -10.01
C GLU A 500 -2.65 17.15 -8.71
N ASP A 501 -3.38 16.04 -8.80
CA ASP A 501 -4.33 15.54 -7.79
C ASP A 501 -5.42 16.53 -7.35
N ILE A 502 -6.64 16.33 -7.87
CA ILE A 502 -7.88 17.10 -7.56
C ILE A 502 -8.30 16.99 -6.07
N GLY A 503 -7.43 16.51 -5.18
CA GLY A 503 -7.62 16.47 -3.72
C GLY A 503 -6.46 17.05 -2.89
N LYS A 504 -5.33 17.46 -3.49
CA LYS A 504 -4.21 18.05 -2.74
C LYS A 504 -4.18 19.58 -2.83
N ILE A 505 -3.75 20.22 -1.75
CA ILE A 505 -3.60 21.66 -1.62
C ILE A 505 -2.22 22.04 -2.20
N THR A 506 -2.21 22.75 -3.32
CA THR A 506 -0.99 23.23 -4.00
C THR A 506 -0.61 24.67 -3.65
N ASP A 507 -1.38 25.33 -2.78
CA ASP A 507 -1.12 26.71 -2.35
C ASP A 507 -0.05 26.74 -1.23
N GLU A 508 1.17 27.14 -1.61
CA GLU A 508 2.29 27.29 -0.68
C GLU A 508 2.03 28.33 0.42
N MET A 509 1.22 29.35 0.18
CA MET A 509 0.87 30.35 1.19
C MET A 509 -0.05 29.76 2.25
N LEU A 510 -1.01 28.91 1.86
CA LEU A 510 -1.82 28.13 2.82
C LEU A 510 -0.95 27.16 3.63
N ALA A 511 0.04 26.52 3.00
CA ALA A 511 0.99 25.67 3.71
C ALA A 511 1.77 26.46 4.78
N LYS A 512 2.24 27.67 4.46
CA LYS A 512 2.94 28.54 5.42
C LYS A 512 2.05 28.92 6.62
N GLN A 513 0.80 29.29 6.37
CA GLN A 513 -0.17 29.58 7.44
C GLN A 513 -0.45 28.36 8.34
N PHE A 514 -0.60 27.18 7.73
CA PHE A 514 -0.73 25.92 8.44
C PHE A 514 0.48 25.63 9.33
N LEU A 515 1.70 25.83 8.81
CA LEU A 515 2.94 25.61 9.57
C LEU A 515 3.14 26.63 10.70
N GLU A 516 2.71 27.88 10.54
CA GLU A 516 2.68 28.86 11.64
C GLU A 516 1.77 28.40 12.78
N GLN A 517 0.57 27.89 12.44
CA GLN A 517 -0.36 27.34 13.42
C GLN A 517 0.23 26.10 14.13
N TYR A 518 0.81 25.18 13.37
CA TYR A 518 1.51 24.01 13.93
C TYR A 518 2.60 24.45 14.93
N ASN A 519 3.50 25.34 14.53
CA ASN A 519 4.60 25.77 15.40
C ASN A 519 4.10 26.44 16.69
N SER A 520 3.03 27.24 16.62
CA SER A 520 2.46 27.92 17.79
C SER A 520 1.89 26.96 18.84
N THR A 521 1.42 25.79 18.43
CA THR A 521 0.76 24.81 19.32
C THR A 521 1.69 23.65 19.71
N ALA A 522 2.65 23.31 18.84
CA ALA A 522 3.58 22.22 19.10
C ALA A 522 4.48 22.50 20.31
N GLU A 523 4.97 23.74 20.50
CA GLU A 523 5.84 24.09 21.65
C GLU A 523 5.17 23.77 22.99
N GLU A 524 3.87 24.05 23.12
CA GLU A 524 3.11 23.82 24.35
C GLU A 524 2.93 22.32 24.63
N VAL A 525 2.51 21.55 23.61
CA VAL A 525 2.18 20.14 23.78
C VAL A 525 3.44 19.29 23.98
N TRP A 526 4.51 19.57 23.22
CA TRP A 526 5.79 18.90 23.40
C TRP A 526 6.43 19.24 24.75
N ASN A 527 6.38 20.51 25.18
CA ASN A 527 6.87 20.89 26.51
C ASN A 527 6.12 20.16 27.64
N ALA A 528 4.78 20.09 27.56
CA ALA A 528 3.96 19.43 28.58
C ALA A 528 4.27 17.93 28.69
N TYR A 529 4.46 17.24 27.56
CA TYR A 529 4.89 15.85 27.55
C TYR A 529 6.31 15.68 28.10
N THR A 530 7.27 16.52 27.68
CA THR A 530 8.65 16.43 28.14
C THR A 530 8.78 16.68 29.64
N GLU A 531 8.03 17.62 30.23
CA GLU A 531 8.00 17.82 31.69
C GLU A 531 7.43 16.60 32.44
N ALA A 532 6.37 15.98 31.93
CA ALA A 532 5.79 14.79 32.53
C ALA A 532 6.75 13.58 32.42
N SER A 533 7.39 13.41 31.26
CA SER A 533 8.40 12.37 31.01
C SER A 533 9.64 12.55 31.89
N TRP A 534 10.12 13.78 32.04
CA TRP A 534 11.21 14.13 32.95
C TRP A 534 10.88 13.78 34.39
N THR A 535 9.67 14.16 34.84
CA THR A 535 9.21 13.88 36.21
C THR A 535 9.19 12.38 36.48
N TYR A 536 8.67 11.58 35.55
CA TYR A 536 8.70 10.12 35.66
C TYR A 536 10.13 9.54 35.67
N ASN A 537 10.99 10.02 34.77
CA ASN A 537 12.38 9.56 34.67
C ASN A 537 13.24 9.88 35.90
N THR A 538 12.88 10.93 36.63
CA THR A 538 13.59 11.43 37.83
C THR A 538 12.87 11.13 39.14
N ASP A 539 11.71 10.47 39.08
CA ASP A 539 10.90 9.98 40.20
C ASP A 539 9.91 8.90 39.70
N ILE A 540 10.36 7.65 39.67
CA ILE A 540 9.59 6.53 39.10
C ILE A 540 8.48 6.11 40.07
N THR A 541 7.25 6.53 39.76
CA THR A 541 6.02 6.13 40.46
C THR A 541 4.91 5.83 39.47
N GLU A 542 3.93 5.01 39.85
CA GLU A 542 2.78 4.72 38.97
C GLU A 542 1.97 6.00 38.67
N ALA A 543 1.86 6.91 39.64
CA ALA A 543 1.18 8.19 39.44
C ALA A 543 1.89 9.06 38.38
N ASN A 544 3.23 9.18 38.44
CA ASN A 544 3.99 9.94 37.45
C ASN A 544 3.94 9.26 36.06
N LYS A 545 3.90 7.92 36.02
CA LYS A 545 3.72 7.15 34.78
C LYS A 545 2.39 7.46 34.11
N GLU A 546 1.29 7.42 34.86
CA GLU A 546 -0.05 7.73 34.33
C GLU A 546 -0.13 9.16 33.78
N ILE A 547 0.45 10.13 34.50
CA ILE A 547 0.53 11.53 34.03
C ILE A 547 1.33 11.64 32.72
N MET A 548 2.49 10.98 32.65
CA MET A 548 3.32 10.95 31.44
C MET A 548 2.58 10.33 30.26
N LEU A 549 1.91 9.19 30.47
CA LEU A 549 1.14 8.50 29.43
C LEU A 549 -0.02 9.36 28.93
N GLN A 550 -0.73 10.04 29.83
CA GLN A 550 -1.80 10.96 29.47
C GLN A 550 -1.27 12.11 28.59
N LYS A 551 -0.15 12.72 28.97
CA LYS A 551 0.49 13.78 28.17
C LYS A 551 1.06 13.27 26.85
N ASN A 552 1.50 12.02 26.81
CA ASN A 552 1.91 11.37 25.57
C ASN A 552 0.75 11.24 24.58
N LEU A 553 -0.45 10.86 25.06
CA LEU A 553 -1.65 10.75 24.20
C LEU A 553 -2.09 12.12 23.65
N GLU A 554 -2.03 13.18 24.46
CA GLU A 554 -2.28 14.55 24.01
C GLU A 554 -1.32 14.96 22.88
N MET A 555 -0.02 14.67 23.06
CA MET A 555 1.01 14.92 22.04
C MET A 555 0.81 14.08 20.77
N ALA A 556 0.55 12.78 20.92
CA ALA A 556 0.31 11.91 19.77
C ALA A 556 -0.94 12.33 18.98
N ASN A 557 -2.00 12.78 19.65
CA ASN A 557 -3.19 13.30 18.98
C ASN A 557 -2.88 14.59 18.21
N HIS A 558 -2.09 15.50 18.78
CA HIS A 558 -1.60 16.69 18.07
C HIS A 558 -0.80 16.29 16.81
N THR A 559 0.19 15.41 16.95
CA THR A 559 0.94 14.85 15.80
C THR A 559 0.01 14.25 14.77
N LYS A 560 -1.02 13.51 15.20
CA LYS A 560 -1.98 12.87 14.30
C LYS A 560 -2.79 13.88 13.48
N ILE A 561 -3.31 14.90 14.13
CA ILE A 561 -4.13 15.96 13.49
C ILE A 561 -3.28 16.70 12.45
N TYR A 562 -2.11 17.20 12.85
CA TYR A 562 -1.28 18.00 11.96
C TYR A 562 -0.63 17.16 10.86
N GLY A 563 -0.23 15.91 11.13
CA GLY A 563 0.36 15.07 10.10
C GLY A 563 -0.66 14.62 9.03
N LEU A 564 -1.91 14.36 9.43
CA LEU A 564 -2.98 14.07 8.45
C LEU A 564 -3.34 15.29 7.61
N GLU A 565 -3.27 16.50 8.18
CA GLU A 565 -3.44 17.74 7.42
C GLU A 565 -2.26 18.00 6.48
N ALA A 566 -1.02 17.76 6.94
CA ALA A 566 0.19 17.90 6.13
C ALA A 566 0.17 17.01 4.88
N ARG A 567 -0.36 15.77 4.99
CA ARG A 567 -0.54 14.84 3.85
C ARG A 567 -1.47 15.35 2.75
N LYS A 568 -2.27 16.39 3.02
CA LYS A 568 -3.14 17.01 2.01
C LYS A 568 -2.38 17.98 1.11
N PHE A 569 -1.19 18.44 1.48
CA PHE A 569 -0.43 19.36 0.64
C PHE A 569 0.36 18.60 -0.42
N ASP A 570 0.36 19.11 -1.65
CA ASP A 570 1.32 18.71 -2.68
C ASP A 570 2.46 19.73 -2.72
N THR A 571 3.65 19.27 -2.38
CA THR A 571 4.84 20.11 -2.25
C THR A 571 5.66 20.20 -3.54
N SER A 572 5.23 19.56 -4.63
CA SER A 572 6.02 19.43 -5.87
C SER A 572 6.40 20.79 -6.47
N ASP A 573 5.48 21.75 -6.44
CA ASP A 573 5.66 23.09 -7.03
C ASP A 573 6.08 24.18 -6.04
N PHE A 574 6.24 23.84 -4.75
CA PHE A 574 6.61 24.83 -3.73
C PHE A 574 8.01 25.39 -4.02
N GLN A 575 8.26 26.65 -3.69
CA GLN A 575 9.56 27.28 -3.87
C GLN A 575 10.39 27.26 -2.58
N ASP A 576 9.74 27.30 -1.41
CA ASP A 576 10.40 27.23 -0.12
C ASP A 576 10.70 25.77 0.28
N GLU A 577 11.96 25.38 0.11
CA GLU A 577 12.46 24.05 0.48
C GLU A 577 12.28 23.74 1.98
N SER A 578 12.23 24.75 2.85
CA SER A 578 11.98 24.54 4.27
C SER A 578 10.56 24.07 4.50
N VAL A 579 9.59 24.67 3.81
CA VAL A 579 8.17 24.27 3.88
C VAL A 579 8.01 22.83 3.40
N LYS A 580 8.64 22.47 2.26
CA LYS A 580 8.63 21.09 1.76
C LYS A 580 9.15 20.11 2.81
N ARG A 581 10.34 20.39 3.37
CA ARG A 581 10.98 19.49 4.34
C ARG A 581 10.17 19.35 5.63
N ILE A 582 9.55 20.42 6.13
CA ILE A 582 8.68 20.35 7.31
C ILE A 582 7.44 19.51 7.00
N LEU A 583 6.76 19.74 5.87
CA LEU A 583 5.57 18.97 5.50
C LEU A 583 5.88 17.48 5.30
N THR A 584 7.02 17.15 4.69
CA THR A 584 7.49 15.76 4.57
C THR A 584 7.67 15.12 5.95
N LYS A 585 8.33 15.82 6.88
CA LYS A 585 8.51 15.34 8.25
C LYS A 585 7.18 15.15 8.99
N LEU A 586 6.27 16.12 8.89
CA LEU A 586 4.95 16.03 9.54
C LEU A 586 4.07 14.93 8.95
N SER A 587 4.25 14.61 7.66
CA SER A 587 3.47 13.57 6.99
C SER A 587 3.79 12.16 7.50
N ASP A 588 4.93 11.95 8.15
CA ASP A 588 5.19 10.74 8.94
C ASP A 588 4.63 10.91 10.35
N LEU A 589 3.61 10.12 10.69
CA LEU A 589 2.90 10.19 11.96
C LEU A 589 3.62 9.37 13.05
N GLU A 590 4.67 8.64 12.70
CA GLU A 590 5.35 7.69 13.58
C GLU A 590 4.35 6.76 14.30
N ARG A 591 4.51 6.55 15.61
CA ARG A 591 3.57 5.76 16.44
C ARG A 591 2.16 6.36 16.52
N ALA A 592 1.95 7.64 16.23
CA ALA A 592 0.62 8.26 16.28
C ALA A 592 -0.32 7.75 15.16
N ALA A 593 0.22 7.04 14.16
CA ALA A 593 -0.58 6.33 13.16
C ALA A 593 -1.40 5.16 13.75
N LEU A 594 -1.01 4.62 14.91
CA LEU A 594 -1.72 3.53 15.57
C LEU A 594 -3.15 3.90 15.96
N SER A 595 -3.96 2.86 16.19
CA SER A 595 -5.23 3.02 16.88
C SER A 595 -4.99 3.51 18.31
N GLU A 596 -6.00 4.13 18.94
CA GLU A 596 -5.85 4.65 20.31
C GLU A 596 -5.50 3.52 21.29
N ASP A 597 -6.16 2.37 21.19
CA ASP A 597 -5.90 1.20 22.04
C ASP A 597 -4.47 0.65 21.83
N ASP A 598 -4.03 0.50 20.56
CA ASP A 598 -2.69 0.03 20.23
C ASP A 598 -1.61 1.02 20.68
N LEU A 599 -1.87 2.33 20.59
CA LEU A 599 -0.96 3.37 21.04
C LEU A 599 -0.83 3.37 22.56
N ILE A 600 -1.93 3.20 23.29
CA ILE A 600 -1.92 3.04 24.75
C ILE A 600 -1.11 1.81 25.15
N GLU A 601 -1.30 0.68 24.46
CA GLU A 601 -0.53 -0.54 24.70
C GLU A 601 0.96 -0.32 24.42
N TYR A 602 1.29 0.28 23.27
CA TYR A 602 2.66 0.59 22.85
C TYR A 602 3.38 1.44 23.90
N ASN A 603 2.75 2.53 24.34
CA ASN A 603 3.32 3.45 25.32
C ASN A 603 3.50 2.81 26.69
N ASN A 604 2.52 2.01 27.14
CA ASN A 604 2.62 1.26 28.38
C ASN A 604 3.74 0.21 28.34
N LEU A 605 3.90 -0.49 27.21
CA LEU A 605 4.98 -1.46 27.03
C LEU A 605 6.34 -0.78 27.11
N LEU A 606 6.54 0.33 26.41
CA LEU A 606 7.80 1.07 26.42
C LEU A 606 8.16 1.51 27.83
N ALA A 607 7.23 2.20 28.52
CA ALA A 607 7.43 2.69 29.88
C ALA A 607 7.70 1.54 30.88
N SER A 608 6.96 0.44 30.78
CA SER A 608 7.11 -0.70 31.68
C SER A 608 8.41 -1.45 31.46
N MET A 609 8.86 -1.58 30.20
CA MET A 609 10.16 -2.17 29.88
C MET A 609 11.32 -1.33 30.43
N GLU A 610 11.24 0.00 30.29
CA GLU A 610 12.24 0.94 30.83
C GLU A 610 12.28 0.90 32.36
N THR A 611 11.13 0.87 33.03
CA THR A 611 11.06 0.72 34.49
C THR A 611 11.65 -0.59 34.96
N LEU A 612 11.24 -1.71 34.35
CA LEU A 612 11.73 -3.02 34.72
C LEU A 612 13.25 -3.09 34.61
N TYR A 613 13.81 -2.52 33.54
CA TYR A 613 15.25 -2.42 33.38
C TYR A 613 15.90 -1.55 34.47
N SER A 614 15.30 -0.41 34.81
CA SER A 614 15.89 0.56 35.75
C SER A 614 15.88 0.09 37.21
N VAL A 615 14.85 -0.65 37.62
CA VAL A 615 14.68 -1.08 39.02
C VAL A 615 15.04 -2.55 39.27
N ALA A 616 15.47 -3.28 38.23
CA ALA A 616 15.89 -4.67 38.38
C ALA A 616 17.09 -4.79 39.33
N THR A 617 17.10 -5.86 40.11
CA THR A 617 18.18 -6.18 41.05
C THR A 617 18.58 -7.65 40.95
N VAL A 618 19.84 -7.94 41.27
CA VAL A 618 20.41 -9.29 41.27
C VAL A 618 20.77 -9.68 42.70
N CYS A 619 20.14 -10.72 43.22
CA CYS A 619 20.31 -11.12 44.61
C CYS A 619 21.34 -12.24 44.79
N LYS A 620 22.28 -12.06 45.73
CA LYS A 620 23.24 -13.10 46.15
C LYS A 620 22.55 -14.15 47.05
N ASP A 621 21.58 -13.71 47.85
CA ASP A 621 20.72 -14.51 48.73
C ASP A 621 19.34 -13.83 48.90
N GLN A 622 18.46 -14.32 49.80
CA GLN A 622 17.12 -13.73 50.03
C GLN A 622 17.13 -12.30 50.62
N SER A 623 18.28 -11.81 51.09
CA SER A 623 18.41 -10.54 51.82
C SER A 623 19.31 -9.49 51.16
N THR A 624 20.21 -9.89 50.25
CA THR A 624 21.19 -9.00 49.62
C THR A 624 20.96 -8.93 48.11
N CYS A 625 20.35 -7.85 47.63
CA CYS A 625 20.07 -7.59 46.21
C CYS A 625 20.86 -6.37 45.72
N LEU A 626 21.48 -6.52 44.55
CA LEU A 626 22.37 -5.54 43.94
C LEU A 626 21.70 -4.92 42.70
N PRO A 627 21.41 -3.61 42.67
CA PRO A 627 20.92 -2.92 41.48
C PRO A 627 22.03 -2.81 40.41
N LEU A 628 21.65 -2.46 39.18
CA LEU A 628 22.63 -2.19 38.12
C LEU A 628 23.60 -1.08 38.52
N ASP A 629 23.05 0.07 38.95
CA ASP A 629 23.80 1.26 39.33
C ASP A 629 23.67 1.56 40.84
N PRO A 630 24.79 1.68 41.57
CA PRO A 630 26.17 1.52 41.10
C PRO A 630 26.72 0.08 41.20
N ASP A 631 26.03 -0.82 41.90
CA ASP A 631 26.63 -2.05 42.44
C ASP A 631 27.14 -3.03 41.37
N LEU A 632 26.29 -3.46 40.44
CA LEU A 632 26.71 -4.43 39.41
C LEU A 632 27.69 -3.80 38.42
N ASN A 633 27.51 -2.53 38.06
CA ASN A 633 28.46 -1.82 37.20
C ASN A 633 29.84 -1.72 37.86
N LYS A 634 29.89 -1.44 39.16
CA LYS A 634 31.14 -1.47 39.94
C LYS A 634 31.79 -2.85 39.94
N ILE A 635 31.02 -3.92 40.15
CA ILE A 635 31.54 -5.29 40.09
C ILE A 635 32.14 -5.59 38.72
N MET A 636 31.43 -5.25 37.63
CA MET A 636 31.90 -5.50 36.28
C MET A 636 33.18 -4.70 35.95
N ALA A 637 33.31 -3.48 36.46
CA ALA A 637 34.45 -2.60 36.21
C ALA A 637 35.68 -2.95 37.05
N GLU A 638 35.52 -3.27 38.34
CA GLU A 638 36.63 -3.42 39.29
C GLU A 638 37.00 -4.88 39.58
N SER A 639 36.03 -5.80 39.56
CA SER A 639 36.32 -7.20 39.90
C SER A 639 37.18 -7.85 38.82
N ARG A 640 38.07 -8.74 39.26
CA ARG A 640 38.90 -9.59 38.39
C ARG A 640 38.67 -11.06 38.69
N ASP A 641 37.71 -11.38 39.55
CA ASP A 641 37.28 -12.75 39.86
C ASP A 641 36.33 -13.25 38.76
N TYR A 642 36.64 -14.42 38.20
CA TYR A 642 35.87 -14.96 37.08
C TYR A 642 34.43 -15.30 37.48
N ASP A 643 34.24 -15.92 38.65
CA ASP A 643 32.94 -16.44 39.07
C ASP A 643 32.04 -15.31 39.57
N GLU A 644 32.59 -14.27 40.19
CA GLU A 644 31.84 -13.06 40.56
C GLU A 644 31.36 -12.27 39.33
N LEU A 645 32.23 -12.09 38.32
CA LEU A 645 31.85 -11.47 37.05
C LEU A 645 30.78 -12.28 36.32
N LEU A 646 30.90 -13.61 36.31
CA LEU A 646 29.90 -14.50 35.74
C LEU A 646 28.56 -14.40 36.48
N PHE A 647 28.58 -14.33 37.82
CA PHE A 647 27.39 -14.13 38.63
C PHE A 647 26.67 -12.83 38.28
N ALA A 648 27.38 -11.71 38.24
CA ALA A 648 26.81 -10.42 37.89
C ALA A 648 26.23 -10.42 36.47
N TRP A 649 27.01 -10.95 35.52
CA TRP A 649 26.59 -11.04 34.11
C TRP A 649 25.33 -11.87 33.94
N LEU A 650 25.32 -13.11 34.45
CA LEU A 650 24.21 -14.04 34.30
C LEU A 650 22.98 -13.56 35.08
N GLY A 651 23.19 -13.11 36.31
CA GLY A 651 22.14 -12.58 37.17
C GLY A 651 21.39 -11.43 36.50
N TRP A 652 22.13 -10.48 35.91
CA TRP A 652 21.51 -9.34 35.23
C TRP A 652 20.63 -9.76 34.05
N ARG A 653 21.09 -10.67 33.19
CA ARG A 653 20.29 -11.17 32.04
C ARG A 653 19.02 -11.88 32.50
N ASN A 654 19.09 -12.59 33.62
CA ASN A 654 17.95 -13.30 34.18
C ASN A 654 16.93 -12.36 34.85
N ALA A 655 17.40 -11.32 35.54
CA ALA A 655 16.55 -10.37 36.25
C ALA A 655 15.89 -9.33 35.31
N SER A 656 16.56 -8.98 34.21
CA SER A 656 16.07 -8.00 33.23
C SER A 656 15.65 -8.67 31.90
N GLY A 657 16.62 -9.11 31.09
CA GLY A 657 16.42 -9.56 29.72
C GLY A 657 15.41 -10.71 29.55
N ARG A 658 15.39 -11.67 30.48
CA ARG A 658 14.40 -12.76 30.46
C ARG A 658 12.96 -12.24 30.62
N GLU A 659 12.77 -11.31 31.54
CA GLU A 659 11.47 -10.74 31.87
C GLU A 659 10.97 -9.77 30.77
N LEU A 660 11.89 -9.09 30.07
CA LEU A 660 11.57 -8.19 28.95
C LEU A 660 11.14 -8.92 27.67
N ARG A 661 11.44 -10.22 27.53
CA ARG A 661 11.33 -10.95 26.26
C ARG A 661 9.93 -10.92 25.65
N SER A 662 8.89 -11.13 26.44
CA SER A 662 7.50 -11.14 25.97
C SER A 662 7.04 -9.74 25.56
N SER A 663 7.32 -8.74 26.39
CA SER A 663 6.99 -7.33 26.11
C SER A 663 7.70 -6.82 24.86
N TYR A 664 8.98 -7.18 24.67
CA TYR A 664 9.74 -6.77 23.49
C TYR A 664 9.17 -7.38 22.20
N LYS A 665 8.72 -8.65 22.24
CA LYS A 665 8.03 -9.25 21.09
C LYS A 665 6.78 -8.45 20.71
N ARG A 666 5.95 -8.10 21.70
CA ARG A 666 4.73 -7.32 21.44
C ARG A 666 5.04 -5.90 20.98
N TYR A 667 6.07 -5.27 21.53
CA TYR A 667 6.59 -3.99 21.07
C TYR A 667 7.00 -4.03 19.59
N VAL A 668 7.72 -5.07 19.14
CA VAL A 668 8.12 -5.25 17.73
C VAL A 668 6.90 -5.34 16.81
N GLU A 669 5.87 -6.07 17.22
CA GLU A 669 4.61 -6.18 16.46
C GLU A 669 3.94 -4.80 16.27
N LEU A 670 3.80 -4.03 17.35
CA LEU A 670 3.17 -2.71 17.33
C LEU A 670 4.04 -1.66 16.61
N ALA A 671 5.36 -1.69 16.79
CA ALA A 671 6.29 -0.82 16.09
C ALA A 671 6.23 -1.03 14.56
N ASN A 672 6.19 -2.29 14.13
CA ASN A 672 6.02 -2.61 12.71
C ASN A 672 4.64 -2.21 12.17
N LEU A 673 3.58 -2.32 12.98
CA LEU A 673 2.26 -1.85 12.59
C LEU A 673 2.24 -0.33 12.40
N ALA A 674 2.89 0.43 13.30
CA ALA A 674 3.05 1.88 13.17
C ALA A 674 3.84 2.24 11.89
N ALA A 675 4.99 1.60 11.66
CA ALA A 675 5.82 1.85 10.49
C ALA A 675 5.07 1.59 9.17
N LYS A 676 4.37 0.47 9.06
CA LYS A 676 3.55 0.12 7.90
C LYS A 676 2.40 1.11 7.66
N SER A 677 1.81 1.63 8.73
CA SER A 677 0.76 2.64 8.64
C SER A 677 1.26 4.00 8.12
N ASN A 678 2.59 4.20 8.11
CA ASN A 678 3.26 5.37 7.54
C ASN A 678 3.94 5.08 6.18
N GLY A 679 3.72 3.90 5.59
CA GLY A 679 4.27 3.56 4.27
C GLY A 679 5.68 2.96 4.29
N HIS A 680 6.26 2.69 5.48
CA HIS A 680 7.52 1.96 5.61
C HIS A 680 7.30 0.44 5.59
N THR A 681 8.27 -0.34 5.14
CA THR A 681 8.16 -1.82 5.12
C THR A 681 8.10 -2.42 6.52
N ASP A 682 8.87 -1.83 7.44
CA ASP A 682 9.06 -2.24 8.83
C ASP A 682 9.67 -1.09 9.64
N ASN A 683 9.73 -1.23 10.97
CA ASN A 683 10.28 -0.18 11.83
C ASN A 683 11.79 0.05 11.62
N GLY A 684 12.53 -0.95 11.13
CA GLY A 684 13.93 -0.77 10.76
C GLY A 684 14.08 0.14 9.55
N ALA A 685 13.23 -0.01 8.53
CA ALA A 685 13.19 0.88 7.37
C ALA A 685 12.88 2.32 7.76
N PHE A 686 11.93 2.53 8.69
CA PHE A 686 11.66 3.86 9.26
C PHE A 686 12.92 4.47 9.91
N TRP A 687 13.61 3.75 10.79
CA TRP A 687 14.83 4.26 11.42
C TRP A 687 15.95 4.58 10.42
N ARG A 688 16.13 3.75 9.39
CA ARG A 688 17.12 4.01 8.33
C ARG A 688 16.75 5.20 7.45
N SER A 689 15.45 5.49 7.28
CA SER A 689 14.98 6.63 6.48
C SER A 689 15.50 7.98 6.98
N LEU A 690 15.82 8.08 8.28
CA LEU A 690 16.40 9.28 8.90
C LEU A 690 17.79 9.66 8.37
N TYR A 691 18.46 8.74 7.66
CA TYR A 691 19.75 8.99 6.99
C TYR A 691 19.59 9.43 5.53
N GLU A 692 18.36 9.43 5.00
CA GLU A 692 18.02 9.92 3.66
C GLU A 692 18.87 9.30 2.52
N THR A 693 19.34 8.06 2.70
CA THR A 693 20.16 7.33 1.72
C THR A 693 19.63 5.91 1.47
N PRO A 694 19.48 5.49 0.19
CA PRO A 694 18.99 4.15 -0.13
C PRO A 694 20.04 3.04 0.09
N THR A 695 21.32 3.39 0.27
CA THR A 695 22.45 2.44 0.39
C THR A 695 23.00 2.32 1.81
N PHE A 696 22.24 2.75 2.81
CA PHE A 696 22.75 2.91 4.18
C PHE A 696 23.36 1.63 4.77
N GLU A 697 22.72 0.47 4.55
CA GLU A 697 23.22 -0.81 5.05
C GLU A 697 24.54 -1.21 4.38
N GLU A 698 24.66 -1.01 3.07
CA GLU A 698 25.86 -1.29 2.30
C GLU A 698 27.02 -0.38 2.70
N ASP A 699 26.73 0.90 2.93
CA ASP A 699 27.73 1.89 3.35
C ASP A 699 28.31 1.53 4.73
N LEU A 700 27.46 1.12 5.67
CA LEU A 700 27.91 0.67 7.01
C LEU A 700 28.73 -0.62 6.95
N GLU A 701 28.34 -1.59 6.12
CA GLU A 701 29.09 -2.83 5.93
C GLU A 701 30.48 -2.57 5.32
N ALA A 702 30.59 -1.61 4.39
CA ALA A 702 31.87 -1.19 3.82
C ALA A 702 32.76 -0.54 4.88
N LEU A 703 32.22 0.39 5.67
CA LEU A 703 32.94 1.03 6.76
C LEU A 703 33.43 0.00 7.80
N TRP A 704 32.60 -0.98 8.15
CA TRP A 704 33.01 -2.04 9.06
C TRP A 704 34.19 -2.86 8.52
N LYS A 705 34.17 -3.24 7.23
CA LYS A 705 35.28 -3.97 6.59
C LYS A 705 36.60 -3.20 6.59
N ASP A 706 36.55 -1.88 6.42
CA ASP A 706 37.75 -1.04 6.50
C ASP A 706 38.35 -1.02 7.91
N LEU A 707 37.50 -1.09 8.94
CA LEU A 707 37.88 -1.05 10.35
C LEU A 707 38.25 -2.42 10.94
N GLU A 708 37.72 -3.50 10.36
CA GLU A 708 37.87 -4.87 10.83
C GLU A 708 39.34 -5.26 11.12
N PRO A 709 40.34 -4.94 10.26
CA PRO A 709 41.73 -5.30 10.53
C PRO A 709 42.27 -4.71 11.83
N LEU A 710 41.90 -3.48 12.18
CA LEU A 710 42.32 -2.84 13.42
C LEU A 710 41.67 -3.53 14.62
N TYR A 711 40.35 -3.74 14.56
CA TYR A 711 39.61 -4.41 15.63
C TYR A 711 40.13 -5.82 15.90
N LEU A 712 40.42 -6.62 14.86
CA LEU A 712 40.95 -7.97 15.02
C LEU A 712 42.30 -7.99 15.75
N ASN A 713 43.16 -6.99 15.52
CA ASN A 713 44.43 -6.86 16.24
C ASN A 713 44.22 -6.48 17.71
N VAL A 714 43.33 -5.52 18.01
CA VAL A 714 42.98 -5.14 19.39
C VAL A 714 42.36 -6.34 20.13
N HIS A 715 41.36 -7.00 19.52
CA HIS A 715 40.71 -8.18 20.07
C HIS A 715 41.72 -9.30 20.37
N ALA A 716 42.62 -9.62 19.43
CA ALA A 716 43.65 -10.65 19.64
C ALA A 716 44.62 -10.29 20.78
N TYR A 717 44.98 -9.00 20.89
CA TYR A 717 45.82 -8.50 21.98
C TYR A 717 45.12 -8.66 23.33
N VAL A 718 43.88 -8.18 23.46
CA VAL A 718 43.07 -8.28 24.69
C VAL A 718 42.82 -9.74 25.07
N ARG A 719 42.44 -10.60 24.11
CA ARG A 719 42.26 -12.03 24.33
C ARG A 719 43.49 -12.69 24.93
N ARG A 720 44.69 -12.33 24.45
CA ARG A 720 45.95 -12.86 24.98
C ARG A 720 46.25 -12.36 26.39
N ALA A 721 45.93 -11.10 26.70
CA ALA A 721 46.09 -10.56 28.04
C ALA A 721 45.14 -11.25 29.04
N LEU A 722 43.87 -11.41 28.68
CA LEU A 722 42.89 -12.17 29.47
C LEU A 722 43.30 -13.64 29.64
N TYR A 723 43.87 -14.27 28.62
CA TYR A 723 44.43 -15.62 28.73
C TYR A 723 45.55 -15.71 29.78
N LYS A 724 46.44 -14.71 29.86
CA LYS A 724 47.48 -14.68 30.91
C LYS A 724 46.89 -14.56 32.31
N LYS A 725 45.76 -13.85 32.47
CA LYS A 725 45.07 -13.67 33.74
C LYS A 725 44.26 -14.90 34.17
N TYR A 726 43.47 -15.48 33.27
CA TYR A 726 42.46 -16.50 33.58
C TYR A 726 42.84 -17.92 33.15
N GLY A 727 43.92 -18.09 32.36
CA GLY A 727 44.45 -19.38 31.95
C GLY A 727 43.66 -20.09 30.83
N PRO A 728 44.16 -21.25 30.37
CA PRO A 728 43.62 -21.99 29.23
C PRO A 728 42.26 -22.64 29.47
N GLU A 729 41.87 -22.88 30.72
CA GLU A 729 40.57 -23.48 31.04
C GLU A 729 39.41 -22.50 30.81
N ARG A 730 39.69 -21.19 30.90
CA ARG A 730 38.68 -20.13 30.78
C ARG A 730 38.77 -19.36 29.46
N ILE A 731 39.96 -19.27 28.86
CA ILE A 731 40.20 -18.52 27.62
C ILE A 731 40.85 -19.41 26.56
N ASN A 732 40.25 -19.47 25.37
CA ASN A 732 40.85 -20.10 24.20
C ASN A 732 41.51 -19.04 23.31
N LEU A 733 42.83 -19.13 23.10
CA LEU A 733 43.57 -18.18 22.25
C LEU A 733 43.12 -18.14 20.77
N LYS A 734 42.37 -19.15 20.32
CA LYS A 734 41.78 -19.23 18.98
C LYS A 734 40.26 -18.97 18.97
N GLY A 735 39.63 -18.85 20.15
CA GLY A 735 38.18 -18.67 20.30
C GLY A 735 37.76 -17.23 20.62
N PRO A 736 36.46 -16.96 20.80
CA PRO A 736 35.96 -15.66 21.23
C PRO A 736 36.33 -15.35 22.69
N ILE A 737 36.21 -14.09 23.09
CA ILE A 737 36.38 -13.66 24.49
C ILE A 737 35.05 -13.84 25.24
N PRO A 738 35.03 -14.45 26.45
CA PRO A 738 33.83 -14.50 27.28
C PRO A 738 33.32 -13.10 27.63
N ALA A 739 32.05 -12.83 27.31
CA ALA A 739 31.46 -11.49 27.38
C ALA A 739 31.37 -10.83 28.77
N HIS A 740 31.65 -11.57 29.85
CA HIS A 740 31.61 -11.05 31.22
C HIS A 740 32.97 -10.55 31.71
N LEU A 741 34.03 -10.61 30.89
CA LEU A 741 35.41 -10.32 31.30
C LEU A 741 35.96 -9.00 30.74
N LEU A 742 35.09 -8.16 30.19
CA LEU A 742 35.48 -6.99 29.40
C LEU A 742 35.18 -5.66 30.11
N GLY A 743 35.06 -5.68 31.45
CA GLY A 743 34.99 -4.45 32.25
C GLY A 743 33.63 -3.74 32.26
N ASN A 744 32.66 -4.21 31.48
CA ASN A 744 31.34 -3.59 31.34
C ASN A 744 30.25 -4.67 31.30
N MET A 745 29.05 -4.36 31.80
CA MET A 745 27.92 -5.28 31.86
C MET A 745 27.61 -5.93 30.49
N TRP A 746 27.67 -5.18 29.39
CA TRP A 746 27.36 -5.65 28.03
C TRP A 746 28.60 -5.97 27.20
N ALA A 747 29.79 -5.60 27.67
CA ALA A 747 31.04 -5.56 26.92
C ALA A 747 31.03 -4.62 25.72
N GLN A 748 30.32 -3.50 25.85
CA GLN A 748 30.26 -2.45 24.81
C GLN A 748 31.45 -1.48 24.90
N THR A 749 32.01 -1.28 26.09
CA THR A 749 33.25 -0.53 26.35
C THR A 749 34.21 -1.38 27.17
N TRP A 750 35.51 -1.35 26.85
CA TRP A 750 36.54 -2.19 27.48
C TRP A 750 37.55 -1.39 28.29
N SER A 751 37.32 -0.08 28.49
CA SER A 751 38.24 0.83 29.19
C SER A 751 38.58 0.36 30.61
N ALA A 752 37.61 -0.23 31.31
CA ALA A 752 37.77 -0.68 32.69
C ALA A 752 38.74 -1.87 32.88
N ILE A 753 39.20 -2.53 31.81
CA ILE A 753 40.23 -3.60 31.88
C ILE A 753 41.63 -3.11 31.51
N MET A 754 41.85 -1.79 31.44
CA MET A 754 43.13 -1.19 31.05
C MET A 754 44.31 -1.71 31.91
N ASP A 755 44.09 -1.97 33.20
CA ASP A 755 45.05 -2.58 34.12
C ASP A 755 45.58 -3.94 33.65
N LEU A 756 44.77 -4.73 32.94
CA LEU A 756 45.14 -6.05 32.42
C LEU A 756 45.86 -5.97 31.07
N VAL A 757 45.59 -4.92 30.29
CA VAL A 757 45.97 -4.83 28.87
C VAL A 757 46.91 -3.68 28.57
N ILE A 758 47.42 -2.99 29.59
CA ILE A 758 48.37 -1.90 29.43
C ILE A 758 49.66 -2.37 28.72
N PRO A 759 50.03 -1.77 27.58
CA PRO A 759 51.22 -2.19 26.84
C PRO A 759 52.54 -1.92 27.57
N TYR A 760 52.66 -0.76 28.22
CA TYR A 760 53.87 -0.30 28.91
C TYR A 760 53.53 0.10 30.36
N PRO A 761 53.57 -0.84 31.33
CA PRO A 761 53.15 -0.59 32.71
C PRO A 761 53.96 0.49 33.44
N ASP A 762 55.23 0.66 33.08
CA ASP A 762 56.16 1.59 33.71
C ASP A 762 56.05 3.02 33.15
N ALA A 763 55.29 3.22 32.06
CA ALA A 763 55.04 4.54 31.46
C ALA A 763 53.82 5.21 32.11
N THR A 764 53.80 6.56 32.08
CA THR A 764 52.74 7.36 32.71
C THR A 764 51.36 7.00 32.15
N GLN A 765 50.40 6.76 33.04
CA GLN A 765 49.00 6.48 32.70
C GLN A 765 48.17 7.77 32.72
N VAL A 766 47.17 7.84 31.86
CA VAL A 766 46.26 8.97 31.76
C VAL A 766 44.98 8.57 32.51
N ASP A 767 44.96 8.77 33.82
CA ASP A 767 43.77 8.61 34.66
C ASP A 767 43.64 9.82 35.60
N ALA A 768 42.57 10.58 35.39
CA ALA A 768 42.26 11.77 36.18
C ALA A 768 41.53 11.45 37.49
N THR A 769 41.02 10.23 37.67
CA THR A 769 40.16 9.84 38.80
C THR A 769 40.82 10.07 40.15
N PRO A 770 42.06 9.61 40.40
CA PRO A 770 42.71 9.82 41.70
C PRO A 770 42.95 11.30 42.01
N ALA A 771 43.26 12.10 40.98
CA ALA A 771 43.49 13.54 41.12
C ALA A 771 42.18 14.27 41.44
N MET A 772 41.08 13.95 40.76
CA MET A 772 39.75 14.52 41.05
C MET A 772 39.32 14.21 42.48
N ILE A 773 39.49 12.96 42.94
CA ILE A 773 39.17 12.55 44.30
C ILE A 773 40.06 13.28 45.31
N ALA A 774 41.37 13.34 45.08
CA ALA A 774 42.32 14.01 45.98
C ALA A 774 42.06 15.52 46.10
N GLN A 775 41.57 16.15 45.02
CA GLN A 775 41.20 17.57 44.99
C GLN A 775 39.77 17.83 45.51
N GLY A 776 39.03 16.80 45.91
CA GLY A 776 37.67 16.94 46.44
C GLY A 776 36.64 17.40 45.40
N TRP A 777 36.79 16.95 44.14
CA TRP A 777 35.79 17.21 43.10
C TRP A 777 34.47 16.50 43.45
N ASP A 778 33.35 17.15 43.14
CA ASP A 778 32.01 16.60 43.19
C ASP A 778 31.37 16.63 41.79
N PRO A 779 30.21 15.98 41.57
CA PRO A 779 29.54 16.01 40.27
C PRO A 779 29.31 17.43 39.73
N LYS A 780 28.85 18.35 40.59
CA LYS A 780 28.61 19.74 40.19
C LYS A 780 29.87 20.42 39.64
N ARG A 781 31.03 20.16 40.26
CA ARG A 781 32.33 20.66 39.82
C ARG A 781 32.70 20.12 38.44
N MET A 782 32.42 18.86 38.15
CA MET A 782 32.66 18.24 36.83
C MET A 782 31.86 18.95 35.73
N PHE A 783 30.57 19.19 35.97
CA PHE A 783 29.72 19.95 35.03
C PHE A 783 30.20 21.40 34.87
N GLN A 784 30.65 22.05 35.95
CA GLN A 784 31.19 23.42 35.88
C GLN A 784 32.48 23.49 35.06
N GLU A 785 33.34 22.47 35.12
CA GLU A 785 34.51 22.42 34.25
C GLU A 785 34.16 22.17 32.79
N SER A 786 33.15 21.36 32.53
CA SER A 786 32.60 21.22 31.18
C SER A 786 32.02 22.52 30.63
N ASP A 787 31.22 23.27 31.42
CA ASP A 787 30.74 24.61 31.04
C ASP A 787 31.90 25.59 30.76
N ARG A 788 32.97 25.54 31.55
CA ARG A 788 34.20 26.33 31.31
C ARG A 788 34.89 25.93 30.02
N PHE A 789 34.99 24.63 29.73
CA PHE A 789 35.56 24.14 28.48
C PHE A 789 34.78 24.71 27.29
N PHE A 790 33.46 24.59 27.29
CA PHE A 790 32.61 25.10 26.21
C PHE A 790 32.70 26.62 26.05
N THR A 791 32.62 27.37 27.14
CA THR A 791 32.74 28.83 27.10
C THR A 791 34.15 29.28 26.68
N SER A 792 35.20 28.51 26.98
CA SER A 792 36.58 28.83 26.57
C SER A 792 36.79 28.79 25.05
N ILE A 793 35.99 28.00 24.34
CA ILE A 793 36.00 27.92 22.87
C ILE A 793 34.95 28.82 22.23
N GLY A 794 34.32 29.72 23.00
CA GLY A 794 33.38 30.73 22.52
C GLY A 794 31.94 30.27 22.41
N LEU A 795 31.58 29.10 22.96
CA LEU A 795 30.19 28.64 23.02
C LEU A 795 29.44 29.26 24.20
N LEU A 796 28.12 29.06 24.22
CA LEU A 796 27.21 29.71 25.15
C LEU A 796 27.38 29.13 26.58
N PRO A 797 27.34 29.95 27.64
CA PRO A 797 27.28 29.41 29.00
C PRO A 797 25.94 28.69 29.23
N MET A 798 25.94 27.67 30.08
CA MET A 798 24.72 26.97 30.46
C MET A 798 23.69 27.91 31.12
N PRO A 799 22.40 27.82 30.76
CA PRO A 799 21.36 28.68 31.31
C PRO A 799 21.09 28.41 32.81
N PRO A 800 20.55 29.38 33.57
CA PRO A 800 20.23 29.18 34.99
C PRO A 800 19.31 27.99 35.26
N GLU A 801 18.35 27.73 34.36
CA GLU A 801 17.40 26.62 34.43
C GLU A 801 18.12 25.26 34.42
N PHE A 802 19.17 25.12 33.60
CA PHE A 802 20.00 23.90 33.54
C PHE A 802 20.56 23.55 34.91
N TRP A 803 21.18 24.51 35.59
CA TRP A 803 21.79 24.29 36.90
C TRP A 803 20.76 24.03 38.01
N ASN A 804 19.60 24.66 37.92
CA ASN A 804 18.57 24.57 38.95
C ASN A 804 17.70 23.31 38.83
N LYS A 805 17.57 22.75 37.63
CA LYS A 805 16.58 21.68 37.35
C LYS A 805 17.18 20.34 36.90
N SER A 806 18.46 20.29 36.50
CA SER A 806 19.11 19.04 36.09
C SER A 806 19.33 18.08 37.26
N MET A 807 19.33 16.78 36.98
CA MET A 807 19.72 15.74 37.93
C MET A 807 21.17 15.33 37.64
N LEU A 808 22.12 16.02 38.31
CA LEU A 808 23.56 15.84 38.11
C LEU A 808 24.17 14.74 38.98
N GLU A 809 23.41 14.20 39.93
CA GLU A 809 23.80 13.07 40.78
C GLU A 809 22.56 12.29 41.21
N LYS A 810 22.73 11.03 41.61
CA LYS A 810 21.61 10.20 42.10
C LYS A 810 21.04 10.80 43.40
N PRO A 811 19.72 11.07 43.48
CA PRO A 811 19.09 11.55 44.70
C PRO A 811 19.29 10.60 45.88
N LYS A 812 19.49 11.17 47.09
CA LYS A 812 19.70 10.40 48.35
C LYS A 812 18.41 10.25 49.17
N ASP A 813 17.29 10.72 48.63
CA ASP A 813 15.96 10.70 49.26
C ASP A 813 15.22 9.36 49.08
N GLY A 814 15.85 8.39 48.40
CA GLY A 814 15.34 7.03 48.24
C GLY A 814 14.36 6.85 47.09
N ARG A 815 14.16 7.86 46.24
CA ARG A 815 13.35 7.69 45.03
C ARG A 815 14.11 6.91 43.96
N GLU A 816 13.35 6.13 43.19
CA GLU A 816 13.88 5.39 42.06
C GLU A 816 13.95 6.31 40.83
N VAL A 817 15.06 6.23 40.09
CA VAL A 817 15.34 7.09 38.93
C VAL A 817 15.99 6.29 37.82
N VAL A 818 15.81 6.72 36.58
CA VAL A 818 16.51 6.15 35.44
C VAL A 818 17.92 6.76 35.38
N CYS A 819 18.96 5.99 35.70
CA CYS A 819 20.33 6.51 35.85
C CYS A 819 21.13 6.68 34.54
N HIS A 820 20.65 6.14 33.42
CA HIS A 820 21.31 6.30 32.13
C HIS A 820 21.43 7.80 31.76
N ALA A 821 22.65 8.22 31.41
CA ALA A 821 22.95 9.60 31.02
C ALA A 821 22.09 10.03 29.82
N SER A 822 21.55 11.24 29.85
CA SER A 822 20.79 11.81 28.74
C SER A 822 20.65 13.32 28.88
N ALA A 823 20.67 14.01 27.73
CA ALA A 823 20.35 15.42 27.59
C ALA A 823 18.95 15.64 27.01
N TRP A 824 18.24 16.66 27.49
CA TRP A 824 16.84 16.92 27.17
C TRP A 824 16.58 18.37 26.74
N ASP A 825 15.92 18.56 25.59
CA ASP A 825 15.30 19.83 25.17
C ASP A 825 13.81 19.83 25.58
N PHE A 826 13.39 20.84 26.34
CA PHE A 826 12.00 20.99 26.80
C PHE A 826 11.14 21.78 25.80
N TYR A 827 11.65 22.09 24.61
CA TYR A 827 10.96 22.72 23.48
C TYR A 827 10.45 24.15 23.72
N ASN A 828 10.75 24.75 24.87
CA ASN A 828 10.34 26.12 25.24
C ASN A 828 11.45 27.18 25.06
N ARG A 829 12.56 26.80 24.39
CA ARG A 829 13.75 27.64 24.08
C ARG A 829 14.55 28.13 25.28
N LYS A 830 14.21 27.71 26.50
CA LYS A 830 14.79 28.20 27.75
C LYS A 830 15.32 27.09 28.63
N ASP A 831 14.59 25.98 28.70
CA ASP A 831 14.83 24.90 29.64
C ASP A 831 15.49 23.72 28.92
N PHE A 832 16.71 23.41 29.35
CA PHE A 832 17.53 22.32 28.85
C PHE A 832 18.15 21.65 30.07
N ARG A 833 18.10 20.31 30.14
CA ARG A 833 18.51 19.58 31.34
C ARG A 833 19.34 18.35 31.00
N ILE A 834 20.14 17.90 31.97
CA ILE A 834 20.81 16.60 31.94
C ILE A 834 20.34 15.75 33.11
N LYS A 835 20.11 14.46 32.84
CA LYS A 835 19.85 13.43 33.82
C LYS A 835 21.00 12.42 33.79
N GLN A 836 21.84 12.42 34.83
CA GLN A 836 22.96 11.48 34.97
C GLN A 836 23.21 11.18 36.46
N CYS A 837 23.39 9.90 36.80
CA CYS A 837 23.81 9.49 38.15
C CYS A 837 25.33 9.57 38.29
N THR A 838 25.89 10.79 38.20
CA THR A 838 27.34 11.00 38.07
C THR A 838 28.13 10.53 39.29
N VAL A 839 29.21 9.79 39.04
CA VAL A 839 30.24 9.42 40.01
C VAL A 839 31.57 10.11 39.65
N VAL A 840 32.43 10.35 40.63
CA VAL A 840 33.69 11.07 40.42
C VAL A 840 34.73 10.12 39.82
N THR A 841 34.66 9.93 38.50
CA THR A 841 35.59 9.13 37.69
C THR A 841 35.97 9.87 36.42
N MET A 842 37.08 9.48 35.78
CA MET A 842 37.46 10.01 34.48
C MET A 842 36.44 9.65 33.39
N ASP A 843 35.86 8.44 33.43
CA ASP A 843 34.82 8.02 32.49
C ASP A 843 33.60 8.94 32.57
N ASP A 844 33.10 9.21 33.79
CA ASP A 844 31.97 10.12 33.98
C ASP A 844 32.34 11.57 33.65
N LEU A 845 33.60 12.00 33.83
CA LEU A 845 34.05 13.32 33.39
C LEU A 845 33.93 13.45 31.86
N ILE A 846 34.27 12.40 31.12
CA ILE A 846 34.13 12.34 29.66
C ILE A 846 32.64 12.32 29.29
N THR A 847 31.81 11.51 29.94
CA THR A 847 30.35 11.49 29.74
C THR A 847 29.72 12.86 30.00
N VAL A 848 30.12 13.57 31.05
CA VAL A 848 29.64 14.93 31.36
C VAL A 848 29.91 15.89 30.19
N HIS A 849 31.07 15.82 29.55
CA HIS A 849 31.38 16.65 28.38
C HIS A 849 30.59 16.22 27.13
N HIS A 850 30.36 14.91 26.95
CA HIS A 850 29.52 14.38 25.89
C HIS A 850 28.07 14.90 26.02
N GLU A 851 27.44 14.72 27.19
CA GLU A 851 26.05 15.15 27.43
C GLU A 851 25.88 16.67 27.36
N MET A 852 26.86 17.44 27.86
CA MET A 852 26.83 18.89 27.70
C MET A 852 27.07 19.33 26.26
N GLY A 853 27.73 18.51 25.43
CA GLY A 853 27.80 18.70 23.99
C GLY A 853 26.43 18.64 23.32
N HIS A 854 25.56 17.70 23.74
CA HIS A 854 24.16 17.65 23.29
C HIS A 854 23.40 18.92 23.69
N VAL A 855 23.52 19.36 24.95
CA VAL A 855 22.88 20.60 25.42
C VAL A 855 23.39 21.82 24.65
N GLN A 856 24.68 21.90 24.36
CA GLN A 856 25.23 22.97 23.52
C GLN A 856 24.60 22.96 22.13
N TYR A 857 24.40 21.78 21.54
CA TYR A 857 23.77 21.68 20.23
C TYR A 857 22.32 22.17 20.27
N PHE A 858 21.55 21.78 21.31
CA PHE A 858 20.19 22.29 21.55
C PHE A 858 20.16 23.82 21.62
N LEU A 859 21.11 24.41 22.36
CA LEU A 859 21.21 25.86 22.51
C LEU A 859 21.47 26.58 21.18
N GLN A 860 22.14 25.95 20.21
CA GLN A 860 22.42 26.57 18.90
C GLN A 860 21.20 26.58 17.98
N TYR A 861 20.39 25.52 17.97
CA TYR A 861 19.23 25.42 17.08
C TYR A 861 17.90 25.80 17.74
N LYS A 862 17.89 26.19 19.02
CA LYS A 862 16.66 26.47 19.79
C LYS A 862 15.69 27.46 19.13
N ASP A 863 16.17 28.31 18.23
CA ASP A 863 15.35 29.31 17.53
C ASP A 863 14.77 28.81 16.20
N GLN A 864 15.16 27.61 15.76
CA GLN A 864 14.56 26.92 14.61
C GLN A 864 13.10 26.49 14.90
N PRO A 865 12.27 26.27 13.85
CA PRO A 865 10.99 25.59 13.98
C PRO A 865 11.15 24.23 14.66
N ILE A 866 10.12 23.75 15.39
CA ILE A 866 10.21 22.50 16.15
C ILE A 866 10.66 21.33 15.28
N SER A 867 10.13 21.20 14.07
CA SER A 867 10.47 20.11 13.15
C SER A 867 11.95 20.09 12.71
N PHE A 868 12.70 21.16 12.97
CA PHE A 868 14.13 21.31 12.69
C PHE A 868 15.00 21.40 13.96
N ARG A 869 14.42 21.22 15.16
CA ARG A 869 15.17 21.17 16.42
C ARG A 869 15.71 19.77 16.70
N ASP A 870 16.56 19.31 15.80
CA ASP A 870 17.24 18.01 15.85
C ASP A 870 18.54 18.11 15.02
N GLY A 871 19.40 17.09 15.12
CA GLY A 871 20.60 16.97 14.30
C GLY A 871 20.26 16.81 12.82
N ALA A 872 21.24 17.08 11.94
CA ALA A 872 21.08 16.86 10.50
C ALA A 872 20.65 15.42 10.16
N ASN A 873 21.19 14.46 10.92
CA ASN A 873 20.69 13.09 11.08
C ASN A 873 21.06 12.62 12.51
N PRO A 874 20.55 11.47 12.99
CA PRO A 874 20.80 11.01 14.36
C PRO A 874 22.30 10.87 14.73
N GLY A 875 23.17 10.56 13.77
CA GLY A 875 24.61 10.42 14.00
C GLY A 875 25.34 11.74 14.33
N PHE A 876 24.79 12.89 13.93
CA PHE A 876 25.40 14.19 14.22
C PHE A 876 25.33 14.55 15.71
N HIS A 877 24.23 14.21 16.39
CA HIS A 877 24.09 14.44 17.82
C HIS A 877 25.21 13.74 18.58
N GLU A 878 25.34 12.43 18.37
CA GLU A 878 26.35 11.60 19.03
C GLU A 878 27.79 12.04 18.69
N ALA A 879 28.06 12.35 17.42
CA ALA A 879 29.38 12.76 16.98
C ALA A 879 29.84 14.10 17.59
N ILE A 880 28.91 15.05 17.77
CA ILE A 880 29.23 16.34 18.42
C ILE A 880 29.58 16.12 19.89
N GLY A 881 28.78 15.36 20.64
CA GLY A 881 29.12 15.02 22.03
C GLY A 881 30.51 14.36 22.13
N ASP A 882 30.77 13.39 21.25
CA ASP A 882 32.02 12.64 21.25
C ASP A 882 33.26 13.44 20.84
N VAL A 883 33.18 14.32 19.83
CA VAL A 883 34.37 15.08 19.39
C VAL A 883 34.88 16.02 20.49
N LEU A 884 33.97 16.54 21.31
CA LEU A 884 34.27 17.42 22.43
C LEU A 884 34.90 16.63 23.58
N ALA A 885 34.29 15.48 23.93
CA ALA A 885 34.82 14.52 24.88
C ALA A 885 36.24 14.03 24.52
N LEU A 886 36.52 13.79 23.23
CA LEU A 886 37.85 13.40 22.73
C LEU A 886 38.93 14.46 22.98
N SER A 887 38.58 15.74 22.88
CA SER A 887 39.54 16.83 23.17
C SER A 887 39.86 16.91 24.66
N VAL A 888 38.86 16.64 25.50
CA VAL A 888 38.94 16.73 26.96
C VAL A 888 39.75 15.58 27.55
N SER A 889 39.65 14.38 26.97
CA SER A 889 40.42 13.21 27.44
C SER A 889 41.92 13.29 27.15
N THR A 890 42.39 14.31 26.42
CA THR A 890 43.81 14.45 26.08
C THR A 890 44.67 14.78 27.31
N PRO A 891 45.89 14.20 27.44
CA PRO A 891 46.80 14.50 28.55
C PRO A 891 47.10 16.00 28.70
N LYS A 892 47.21 16.70 27.57
CA LYS A 892 47.45 18.14 27.53
C LYS A 892 46.31 18.93 28.16
N HIS A 893 45.06 18.57 27.87
CA HIS A 893 43.91 19.23 28.47
C HIS A 893 43.84 18.92 29.98
N LEU A 894 43.94 17.65 30.36
CA LEU A 894 43.92 17.22 31.77
C LEU A 894 45.01 17.91 32.60
N GLN A 895 46.21 18.10 32.05
CA GLN A 895 47.26 18.89 32.70
C GLN A 895 46.86 20.36 32.85
N SER A 896 46.27 20.97 31.82
CA SER A 896 45.88 22.38 31.86
C SER A 896 44.83 22.70 32.93
N ILE A 897 43.98 21.73 33.27
CA ILE A 897 42.98 21.82 34.34
C ILE A 897 43.46 21.26 35.69
N GLY A 898 44.74 20.90 35.79
CA GLY A 898 45.38 20.45 37.03
C GLY A 898 45.04 19.02 37.45
N LEU A 899 44.52 18.18 36.55
CA LEU A 899 44.23 16.76 36.81
C LEU A 899 45.37 15.82 36.43
N LEU A 900 46.44 16.35 35.82
CA LEU A 900 47.64 15.59 35.48
C LEU A 900 48.90 16.43 35.75
N ASP A 901 49.81 15.92 36.57
CA ASP A 901 51.01 16.68 37.00
C ASP A 901 52.04 16.85 35.86
N LYS A 902 52.21 15.82 35.03
CA LYS A 902 53.21 15.81 33.95
C LYS A 902 52.63 15.13 32.70
N VAL A 903 52.81 15.77 31.56
CA VAL A 903 52.56 15.17 30.24
C VAL A 903 53.87 14.58 29.73
N GLU A 904 53.92 13.26 29.58
CA GLU A 904 55.03 12.57 28.96
C GLU A 904 54.75 12.34 27.48
N ASP A 905 55.38 13.14 26.62
CA ASP A 905 55.31 12.98 25.16
C ASP A 905 56.38 11.98 24.70
N ASN A 906 56.19 10.71 25.05
CA ASN A 906 57.05 9.60 24.62
C ASN A 906 56.22 8.49 23.98
N LYS A 907 56.87 7.66 23.15
CA LYS A 907 56.21 6.60 22.39
C LYS A 907 55.40 5.65 23.26
N GLU A 908 55.90 5.30 24.44
CA GLU A 908 55.26 4.32 25.34
C GLU A 908 53.97 4.88 25.94
N SER A 909 54.01 6.13 26.43
CA SER A 909 52.84 6.85 26.98
C SER A 909 51.79 7.10 25.89
N THR A 910 52.21 7.44 24.67
CA THR A 910 51.32 7.59 23.51
C THR A 910 50.62 6.27 23.17
N ILE A 911 51.32 5.14 23.19
CA ILE A 911 50.71 3.83 22.94
C ILE A 911 49.73 3.43 24.06
N ASN A 912 50.04 3.74 25.33
CA ASN A 912 49.10 3.51 26.43
C ASN A 912 47.82 4.34 26.25
N PHE A 913 47.93 5.62 25.91
CA PHE A 913 46.78 6.48 25.62
C PHE A 913 45.96 5.95 24.43
N LEU A 914 46.60 5.61 23.31
CA LEU A 914 45.92 5.06 22.14
C LEU A 914 45.26 3.70 22.42
N MET A 915 45.85 2.88 23.29
CA MET A 915 45.21 1.63 23.74
C MET A 915 43.95 1.93 24.53
N SER A 916 43.99 2.84 25.50
CA SER A 916 42.81 3.28 26.26
C SER A 916 41.70 3.79 25.31
N MET A 917 42.06 4.63 24.34
CA MET A 917 41.14 5.09 23.30
C MET A 917 40.56 3.96 22.45
N ALA A 918 41.37 2.95 22.10
CA ALA A 918 40.90 1.82 21.31
C ALA A 918 39.94 0.91 22.08
N LEU A 919 40.18 0.71 23.38
CA LEU A 919 39.29 -0.07 24.26
C LEU A 919 37.94 0.62 24.48
N ASP A 920 37.89 1.94 24.37
CA ASP A 920 36.65 2.70 24.45
C ASP A 920 35.95 2.77 23.08
N LYS A 921 36.59 3.40 22.09
CA LYS A 921 35.94 3.77 20.83
C LYS A 921 35.98 2.67 19.76
N ILE A 922 37.10 1.95 19.62
CA ILE A 922 37.21 0.90 18.58
C ILE A 922 36.47 -0.37 18.99
N ALA A 923 36.47 -0.71 20.28
CA ALA A 923 35.73 -1.86 20.80
C ALA A 923 34.20 -1.72 20.67
N PHE A 924 33.68 -0.48 20.76
CA PHE A 924 32.25 -0.20 20.66
C PHE A 924 31.68 -0.40 19.25
N LEU A 925 32.44 -0.07 18.19
CA LEU A 925 31.97 -0.10 16.80
C LEU A 925 31.31 -1.43 16.37
N PRO A 926 31.93 -2.62 16.56
CA PRO A 926 31.27 -3.88 16.22
C PRO A 926 30.01 -4.12 17.07
N PHE A 927 30.00 -3.70 18.34
CA PHE A 927 28.84 -3.87 19.21
C PHE A 927 27.66 -3.02 18.74
N GLY A 928 27.90 -1.73 18.43
CA GLY A 928 26.88 -0.82 17.91
C GLY A 928 26.32 -1.30 16.57
N TYR A 929 27.19 -1.68 15.64
CA TYR A 929 26.77 -2.19 14.33
C TYR A 929 25.96 -3.49 14.43
N LEU A 930 26.40 -4.44 15.25
CA LEU A 930 25.69 -5.69 15.50
C LEU A 930 24.29 -5.48 16.08
N MET A 931 24.16 -4.53 17.03
CA MET A 931 22.89 -4.23 17.68
C MET A 931 21.83 -3.89 16.64
N ASP A 932 22.16 -3.00 15.71
CA ASP A 932 21.23 -2.58 14.66
C ASP A 932 21.04 -3.62 13.56
N GLN A 933 22.08 -4.35 13.16
CA GLN A 933 21.91 -5.49 12.26
C GLN A 933 20.92 -6.52 12.81
N TRP A 934 20.97 -6.81 14.11
CA TRP A 934 20.03 -7.70 14.75
C TRP A 934 18.62 -7.10 14.77
N ARG A 935 18.48 -5.83 15.19
CA ARG A 935 17.16 -5.15 15.25
C ARG A 935 16.49 -5.06 13.88
N TRP A 936 17.23 -4.72 12.82
CA TRP A 936 16.69 -4.66 11.46
C TRP A 936 16.16 -6.01 11.01
N LYS A 937 16.92 -7.08 11.22
CA LYS A 937 16.50 -8.45 10.90
C LYS A 937 15.32 -8.95 11.75
N VAL A 938 15.14 -8.39 12.94
CA VAL A 938 13.96 -8.66 13.78
C VAL A 938 12.73 -7.91 13.25
N PHE A 939 12.88 -6.63 12.88
CA PHE A 939 11.78 -5.81 12.36
C PHE A 939 11.29 -6.30 11.00
N ASP A 940 12.17 -6.67 10.08
CA ASP A 940 11.79 -7.17 8.75
C ASP A 940 11.36 -8.66 8.73
N GLY A 941 11.50 -9.35 9.88
CA GLY A 941 11.08 -10.73 10.04
C GLY A 941 12.09 -11.80 9.60
N ARG A 942 13.31 -11.42 9.18
CA ARG A 942 14.41 -12.38 8.91
C ARG A 942 14.78 -13.21 10.15
N ILE A 943 14.59 -12.68 11.36
CA ILE A 943 14.77 -13.40 12.63
C ILE A 943 13.41 -13.59 13.31
N SER A 944 13.00 -14.85 13.46
CA SER A 944 11.77 -15.21 14.16
C SER A 944 11.88 -15.00 15.68
N SER A 945 10.76 -14.70 16.36
CA SER A 945 10.76 -14.52 17.82
C SER A 945 11.24 -15.74 18.62
N SER A 946 11.12 -16.95 18.05
CA SER A 946 11.70 -18.18 18.62
C SER A 946 13.23 -18.21 18.58
N GLU A 947 13.85 -17.44 17.69
CA GLU A 947 15.29 -17.47 17.42
C GLU A 947 16.04 -16.22 17.86
N TYR A 948 15.36 -15.22 18.45
CA TYR A 948 15.96 -13.96 18.94
C TYR A 948 17.31 -14.14 19.62
N ASN A 949 17.38 -14.98 20.65
CA ASN A 949 18.62 -15.19 21.40
C ASN A 949 19.66 -16.00 20.60
N LYS A 950 19.23 -16.98 19.79
CA LYS A 950 20.14 -17.78 18.97
C LYS A 950 20.85 -16.90 17.94
N GLU A 951 20.10 -16.09 17.20
CA GLU A 951 20.68 -15.24 16.16
C GLU A 951 21.45 -14.06 16.74
N TRP A 952 21.05 -13.53 17.90
CA TRP A 952 21.86 -12.57 18.66
C TRP A 952 23.27 -13.10 18.94
N TRP A 953 23.37 -14.33 19.43
CA TRP A 953 24.66 -14.98 19.73
C TRP A 953 25.38 -15.55 18.51
N ASN A 954 24.72 -15.66 17.35
CA ASN A 954 25.40 -16.00 16.10
C ASN A 954 26.10 -14.77 15.49
N LEU A 955 25.49 -13.59 15.63
CA LEU A 955 26.10 -12.34 15.17
C LEU A 955 27.28 -11.92 16.04
N ARG A 956 27.23 -12.27 17.34
CA ARG A 956 28.21 -11.87 18.35
C ARG A 956 29.34 -12.87 18.48
#